data_AF-A0AAJ2TGR7-F1
#
_entry.id   AF-A0AAJ2TGR7-F1
#
_cell.length_a   1.000
_cell.length_b   1.000
_cell.length_c   1.000
_cell.angle_alpha   90.00
_cell.angle_beta   90.00
_cell.angle_gamma   90.00
#
_symmetry.space_group_name_H-M   'P 1'
#
loop_
_entity.id
_entity.type
_entity.pdbx_description
1 polymer ?
#
loop_
_entity_poly.entity_id
_entity_poly.type
_entity_poly.pdbx_seq_one_letter_code
_entity_poly.pdbx_strand_id
1 'polypeptide(L)'
;MATRKKKGVGEVQTGPDGLWITVRAIGRAHGVASIDFTFLRSWIGPRGQAAFVDAIVKLSRRYVAAQNTYSVRCVLQFWQALGARRGWPAPSRRISSAALVAQLSDLRGEFYAARAAVGVALTTITNQWTSFVRFIPCLVQTGAINFVESKLAAISAPPRALIIADREHAANSPVCLNNAPKTLNSAQNSYNDNLFESISIVDGSAEYLDRYQEKLGKAVNTILHCAVKDFEEFVAQRERGLAEISRFDVGSLHELKAHRRGGFSRENWGHLLNQERYEKGLRIALGICVFDMGGIPRQRRKFDVKSSKASILDGSSRIWDFVSSFGKNELLPYLGIMSSKQAAVCILILLIEHPILNPVALYRARIERDRHGGTYISSDGLVGKGGIRFSVEKLRAGEEKSVELSPLAQRVLVKVFEWTEPVRTRMIQEGRRKDANHLWIGISSLDYRLKAFSEKAFLNALGASEAWRSVRGAGMVTRATNFGERHAELAPWREKLTYKNLRMNSGVLKFLEADGDLVVAARIFGHRSVKTTLGHYVPNALRIALFERQVRRHQNRLIVQAFSDHERLLEVSDFSTVEDLHLFLSGSADEAAEAQVPRRVYKAASPGAGLILCKDPDALAVAMLYRDRLESASATFLDRPDLRTGVAPRFWRDFVDALTAPLPPALIEITDLVECALARKTVIISRIRLPEIR
;
A
#
# COMPACT_ATOMS: atom_id res chain seq x y z
N MET A 1 34.76 28.46 -8.69
CA MET A 1 33.31 28.68 -8.89
C MET A 1 32.96 28.24 -10.31
N ALA A 2 32.34 27.07 -10.50
CA ALA A 2 31.82 26.66 -11.80
C ALA A 2 30.42 27.25 -11.98
N THR A 3 30.25 28.13 -12.96
CA THR A 3 28.97 28.71 -13.33
C THR A 3 28.01 27.60 -13.79
N ARG A 4 27.06 27.26 -12.93
CA ARG A 4 26.00 26.29 -13.20
C ARG A 4 25.08 26.88 -14.29
N LYS A 5 25.31 26.56 -15.56
CA LYS A 5 24.38 26.89 -16.66
C LYS A 5 22.96 26.47 -16.26
N LYS A 6 22.00 27.41 -16.28
CA LYS A 6 20.57 27.11 -16.09
C LYS A 6 20.13 26.22 -17.25
N LYS A 7 19.75 24.97 -16.97
CA LYS A 7 19.28 24.01 -17.99
C LYS A 7 17.96 24.50 -18.61
N GLY A 8 17.93 24.65 -19.94
CA GLY A 8 16.74 24.99 -20.71
C GLY A 8 15.80 23.79 -20.92
N VAL A 9 14.50 24.06 -21.11
CA VAL A 9 13.52 23.04 -21.49
C VAL A 9 13.78 22.57 -22.92
N GLY A 10 13.78 21.26 -23.15
CA GLY A 10 14.13 20.64 -24.43
C GLY A 10 15.63 20.46 -24.66
N GLU A 11 16.47 20.64 -23.63
CA GLU A 11 17.89 20.25 -23.71
C GLU A 11 18.02 18.73 -23.77
N VAL A 12 18.73 18.27 -24.81
CA VAL A 12 19.07 16.87 -25.02
C VAL A 12 20.46 16.63 -24.43
N GLN A 13 20.57 15.65 -23.53
CA GLN A 13 21.83 15.14 -23.01
C GLN A 13 22.10 13.78 -23.65
N THR A 14 23.19 13.69 -24.41
CA THR A 14 23.67 12.46 -25.04
C THR A 14 25.04 12.10 -24.48
N GLY A 15 25.17 10.90 -23.92
CA GLY A 15 26.45 10.30 -23.54
C GLY A 15 26.60 8.88 -24.11
N PRO A 16 27.75 8.21 -23.93
CA PRO A 16 27.92 6.81 -24.33
C PRO A 16 26.83 5.90 -23.76
N ASP A 17 26.39 6.14 -22.52
CA ASP A 17 25.46 5.26 -21.80
C ASP A 17 23.99 5.72 -21.79
N GLY A 18 23.62 6.80 -22.50
CA GLY A 18 22.19 7.14 -22.60
C GLY A 18 21.78 8.42 -23.30
N LEU A 19 20.47 8.55 -23.46
CA LEU A 19 19.75 9.65 -24.11
C LEU A 19 18.70 10.22 -23.16
N TRP A 20 18.92 11.44 -22.67
CA TRP A 20 18.00 12.09 -21.73
C TRP A 20 17.48 13.41 -22.29
N ILE A 21 16.18 13.66 -22.13
CA ILE A 21 15.53 14.90 -22.55
C ILE A 21 15.03 15.65 -21.33
N THR A 22 15.38 16.93 -21.27
CA THR A 22 15.12 17.79 -20.12
C THR A 22 13.78 18.51 -20.31
N VAL A 23 12.81 18.34 -19.41
CA VAL A 23 11.44 18.84 -19.49
C VAL A 23 11.03 19.67 -18.27
N ARG A 24 10.09 20.61 -18.41
CA ARG A 24 9.64 21.46 -17.29
C ARG A 24 8.91 20.63 -16.22
N ALA A 25 9.40 20.68 -14.98
CA ALA A 25 8.79 19.96 -13.85
C ALA A 25 7.51 20.66 -13.38
N ILE A 26 6.44 19.89 -13.15
CA ILE A 26 5.16 20.42 -12.68
C ILE A 26 5.33 20.89 -11.21
N GLY A 27 4.85 22.09 -10.89
CA GLY A 27 4.76 22.59 -9.51
C GLY A 27 5.94 23.41 -8.98
N ARG A 28 6.94 23.77 -9.81
CA ARG A 28 8.00 24.73 -9.43
C ARG A 28 8.26 25.72 -10.55
N ALA A 29 8.27 27.02 -10.23
CA ALA A 29 8.46 28.12 -11.19
C ALA A 29 9.73 27.97 -12.07
N HIS A 30 10.75 27.23 -11.59
CA HIS A 30 12.02 27.02 -12.30
C HIS A 30 12.57 25.58 -12.23
N GLY A 31 11.72 24.57 -12.01
CA GLY A 31 12.15 23.16 -11.93
C GLY A 31 12.23 22.49 -13.30
N VAL A 32 13.29 21.70 -13.56
CA VAL A 32 13.43 20.88 -14.76
C VAL A 32 13.69 19.44 -14.37
N ALA A 33 13.08 18.48 -15.06
CA ALA A 33 13.23 17.03 -14.87
C ALA A 33 13.89 16.42 -16.11
N SER A 34 14.66 15.33 -15.95
CA SER A 34 15.27 14.62 -17.08
C SER A 34 14.57 13.28 -17.29
N ILE A 35 14.14 13.03 -18.53
CA ILE A 35 13.44 11.80 -18.93
C ILE A 35 14.36 10.97 -19.83
N ASP A 36 14.50 9.69 -19.50
CA ASP A 36 15.34 8.75 -20.23
C ASP A 36 14.63 8.15 -21.47
N PHE A 37 15.24 8.30 -22.64
CA PHE A 37 14.80 7.75 -23.93
C PHE A 37 15.86 6.82 -24.56
N THR A 38 16.79 6.28 -23.77
CA THR A 38 17.91 5.46 -24.24
C THR A 38 17.48 4.26 -25.09
N PHE A 39 16.31 3.69 -24.82
CA PHE A 39 15.72 2.59 -25.59
C PHE A 39 15.52 2.90 -27.09
N LEU A 40 15.43 4.17 -27.49
CA LEU A 40 15.32 4.55 -28.91
C LEU A 40 16.58 4.19 -29.71
N ARG A 41 17.75 4.15 -29.06
CA ARG A 41 19.04 3.82 -29.72
C ARG A 41 19.03 2.41 -30.28
N SER A 42 18.57 1.44 -29.49
CA SER A 42 18.49 0.04 -29.91
C SER A 42 17.32 -0.23 -30.85
N TRP A 43 16.31 0.64 -30.89
CA TRP A 43 15.10 0.40 -31.67
C TRP A 43 15.12 0.97 -33.09
N ILE A 44 15.48 2.24 -33.27
CA ILE A 44 15.22 2.99 -34.53
C ILE A 44 16.52 3.37 -35.28
N GLY A 45 17.68 3.02 -34.69
CA GLY A 45 19.00 3.32 -35.23
C GLY A 45 19.36 4.81 -35.25
N PRO A 46 20.60 5.18 -35.64
CA PRO A 46 21.12 6.54 -35.45
C PRO A 46 20.37 7.63 -36.24
N ARG A 47 19.98 7.33 -37.49
CA ARG A 47 19.26 8.28 -38.36
C ARG A 47 17.80 8.47 -37.95
N GLY A 48 17.11 7.39 -37.55
CA GLY A 48 15.74 7.47 -37.04
C GLY A 48 15.66 8.15 -35.68
N GLN A 49 16.65 7.90 -34.82
CA GLN A 49 16.73 8.50 -33.49
C GLN A 49 16.73 10.04 -33.54
N ALA A 50 17.48 10.67 -34.45
CA ALA A 50 17.53 12.13 -34.54
C ALA A 50 16.14 12.73 -34.81
N ALA A 51 15.40 12.17 -35.77
CA ALA A 51 14.05 12.63 -36.11
C ALA A 51 13.03 12.41 -34.97
N PHE A 52 13.15 11.30 -34.23
CA PHE A 52 12.34 11.03 -33.04
C PHE A 52 12.66 11.98 -31.88
N VAL A 53 13.94 12.23 -31.63
CA VAL A 53 14.39 13.18 -30.59
C VAL A 53 13.89 14.57 -30.89
N ASP A 54 14.00 15.04 -32.13
CA ASP A 54 13.48 16.34 -32.55
C ASP A 54 11.96 16.43 -32.36
N ALA A 55 11.22 15.36 -32.65
CA ALA A 55 9.79 15.32 -32.43
C ALA A 55 9.47 15.45 -30.93
N ILE A 56 10.22 14.74 -30.06
CA ILE A 56 10.01 14.76 -28.61
C ILE A 56 10.35 16.15 -28.05
N VAL A 57 11.42 16.78 -28.54
CA VAL A 57 11.77 18.16 -28.17
C VAL A 57 10.67 19.12 -28.60
N LYS A 58 10.15 19.03 -29.83
CA LYS A 58 9.00 19.84 -30.28
C LYS A 58 7.77 19.66 -29.39
N LEU A 59 7.44 18.42 -29.03
CA LEU A 59 6.34 18.13 -28.10
C LEU A 59 6.58 18.77 -26.72
N SER A 60 7.76 18.55 -26.13
CA SER A 60 8.10 19.03 -24.79
C SER A 60 8.15 20.56 -24.68
N ARG A 61 8.47 21.26 -25.77
CA ARG A 61 8.42 22.74 -25.83
C ARG A 61 6.99 23.28 -25.95
N ARG A 62 6.11 22.55 -26.64
CA ARG A 62 4.70 22.95 -26.87
C ARG A 62 3.84 22.86 -25.60
N TYR A 63 4.19 21.98 -24.67
CA TYR A 63 3.40 21.73 -23.47
C TYR A 63 4.11 22.17 -22.19
N VAL A 64 3.37 22.78 -21.28
CA VAL A 64 3.89 23.33 -20.01
C VAL A 64 4.23 22.22 -18.99
N ALA A 65 3.68 21.01 -19.17
CA ALA A 65 3.77 19.91 -18.21
C ALA A 65 4.58 18.71 -18.73
N ALA A 66 5.54 18.23 -17.92
CA ALA A 66 6.32 17.00 -18.19
C ALA A 66 5.47 15.75 -18.47
N GLN A 67 4.23 15.73 -17.99
CA GLN A 67 3.33 14.57 -18.07
C GLN A 67 3.10 14.06 -19.49
N ASN A 68 3.04 14.96 -20.48
CA ASN A 68 2.79 14.58 -21.87
C ASN A 68 4.00 13.83 -22.46
N THR A 69 5.22 14.28 -22.13
CA THR A 69 6.45 13.61 -22.56
C THR A 69 6.61 12.25 -21.90
N TYR A 70 6.28 12.10 -20.62
CA TYR A 70 6.23 10.78 -19.95
C TYR A 70 5.19 9.86 -20.58
N SER A 71 4.01 10.38 -20.90
CA SER A 71 2.94 9.62 -21.55
C SER A 71 3.38 9.06 -22.90
N VAL A 72 4.03 9.88 -23.73
CA VAL A 72 4.58 9.45 -25.02
C VAL A 72 5.67 8.41 -24.85
N ARG A 73 6.57 8.57 -23.86
CA ARG A 73 7.58 7.57 -23.54
C ARG A 73 6.95 6.21 -23.25
N CYS A 74 5.90 6.16 -22.43
CA CYS A 74 5.23 4.90 -22.09
C CYS A 74 4.70 4.18 -23.34
N VAL A 75 4.05 4.90 -24.26
CA VAL A 75 3.52 4.29 -25.49
C VAL A 75 4.64 3.85 -26.43
N LEU A 76 5.71 4.63 -26.57
CA LEU A 76 6.86 4.26 -27.41
C LEU A 76 7.61 3.03 -26.89
N GLN A 77 7.80 2.91 -25.57
CA GLN A 77 8.41 1.71 -24.97
C GLN A 77 7.54 0.48 -25.19
N PHE A 78 6.21 0.63 -25.07
CA PHE A 78 5.28 -0.46 -25.34
C PHE A 78 5.32 -0.86 -26.83
N TRP A 79 5.38 0.12 -27.74
CA TRP A 79 5.49 -0.14 -29.17
C TRP A 79 6.77 -0.89 -29.53
N GLN A 80 7.92 -0.51 -28.95
CA GLN A 80 9.16 -1.26 -29.14
C GLN A 80 9.01 -2.72 -28.68
N ALA A 81 8.52 -2.93 -27.47
CA ALA A 81 8.40 -4.27 -26.89
C ALA A 81 7.42 -5.15 -27.67
N LEU A 82 6.26 -4.61 -28.05
CA LEU A 82 5.26 -5.31 -28.85
C LEU A 82 5.78 -5.61 -30.26
N GLY A 83 6.45 -4.63 -30.88
CA GLY A 83 7.05 -4.81 -32.20
C GLY A 83 8.10 -5.91 -32.23
N ALA A 84 8.96 -5.98 -31.20
CA ALA A 84 9.92 -7.07 -31.06
C ALA A 84 9.24 -8.45 -30.93
N ARG A 85 8.12 -8.54 -30.19
CA ARG A 85 7.36 -9.79 -30.03
C ARG A 85 6.61 -10.22 -31.30
N ARG A 86 6.06 -9.26 -32.04
CA ARG A 86 5.26 -9.49 -33.26
C ARG A 86 6.10 -9.51 -34.55
N GLY A 87 7.41 -9.27 -34.45
CA GLY A 87 8.29 -9.16 -35.62
C GLY A 87 8.04 -7.92 -36.48
N TRP A 88 7.49 -6.84 -35.90
CA TRP A 88 7.20 -5.62 -36.65
C TRP A 88 8.46 -4.82 -36.96
N PRO A 89 8.58 -4.24 -38.18
CA PRO A 89 9.63 -3.29 -38.47
C PRO A 89 9.51 -2.04 -37.58
N ALA A 90 10.66 -1.45 -37.24
CA ALA A 90 10.68 -0.19 -36.51
C ALA A 90 10.02 0.93 -37.33
N PRO A 91 9.25 1.83 -36.68
CA PRO A 91 8.54 2.91 -37.36
C PRO A 91 9.52 3.79 -38.13
N SER A 92 9.31 3.88 -39.44
CA SER A 92 10.16 4.66 -40.35
C SER A 92 9.39 5.04 -41.60
N ARG A 93 9.97 5.94 -42.41
CA ARG A 93 9.45 6.30 -43.74
C ARG A 93 9.46 5.14 -44.75
N ARG A 94 10.07 4.01 -44.43
CA ARG A 94 10.09 2.82 -45.30
C ARG A 94 8.79 2.01 -45.22
N ILE A 95 8.01 2.19 -44.16
CA ILE A 95 6.73 1.49 -43.96
C ILE A 95 5.63 2.28 -44.68
N SER A 96 4.82 1.62 -45.51
CA SER A 96 3.69 2.28 -46.19
C SER A 96 2.71 2.89 -45.19
N SER A 97 2.01 3.97 -45.56
CA SER A 97 1.01 4.60 -44.67
C SER A 97 -0.08 3.62 -44.23
N ALA A 98 -0.53 2.71 -45.10
CA ALA A 98 -1.51 1.68 -44.76
C ALA A 98 -0.97 0.69 -43.72
N ALA A 99 0.26 0.18 -43.90
CA ALA A 99 0.89 -0.73 -42.95
C ALA A 99 1.16 -0.06 -41.59
N LEU A 100 1.54 1.22 -41.60
CA LEU A 100 1.74 2.00 -40.39
C LEU A 100 0.41 2.25 -39.63
N VAL A 101 -0.68 2.51 -40.34
CA VAL A 101 -2.03 2.65 -39.75
C VAL A 101 -2.48 1.34 -39.12
N ALA A 102 -2.30 0.21 -39.79
CA ALA A 102 -2.62 -1.11 -39.24
C ALA A 102 -1.80 -1.39 -37.96
N GLN A 103 -0.49 -1.14 -38.01
CA GLN A 103 0.39 -1.28 -36.85
C GLN A 103 -0.03 -0.39 -35.67
N LEU A 104 -0.45 0.86 -35.93
CA LEU A 104 -0.93 1.79 -34.89
C LEU A 104 -2.28 1.37 -34.31
N SER A 105 -3.17 0.78 -35.12
CA SER A 105 -4.46 0.23 -34.68
C SER A 105 -4.25 -0.96 -33.75
N ASP A 106 -3.41 -1.91 -34.13
CA ASP A 106 -3.08 -3.08 -33.30
C ASP A 106 -2.38 -2.66 -32.01
N LEU A 107 -1.43 -1.72 -32.13
CA LEU A 107 -0.77 -1.11 -30.97
C LEU A 107 -1.79 -0.48 -30.01
N ARG A 108 -2.83 0.17 -30.52
CA ARG A 108 -3.90 0.76 -29.70
C ARG A 108 -4.62 -0.32 -28.90
N GLY A 109 -5.13 -1.35 -29.56
CA GLY A 109 -5.87 -2.43 -28.91
C GLY A 109 -5.04 -3.11 -27.82
N GLU A 110 -3.81 -3.50 -28.17
CA GLU A 110 -2.88 -4.17 -27.27
C GLU A 110 -2.44 -3.27 -26.11
N PHE A 111 -2.23 -1.98 -26.35
CA PHE A 111 -1.88 -1.04 -25.29
C PHE A 111 -3.00 -0.89 -24.27
N TYR A 112 -4.26 -0.77 -24.71
CA TYR A 112 -5.38 -0.69 -23.79
C TYR A 112 -5.55 -2.00 -23.01
N ALA A 113 -5.53 -3.15 -23.69
CA ALA A 113 -5.65 -4.46 -23.06
C ALA A 113 -4.55 -4.69 -22.02
N ALA A 114 -3.28 -4.49 -22.40
CA ALA A 114 -2.14 -4.72 -21.52
C ALA A 114 -2.12 -3.77 -20.32
N ARG A 115 -2.48 -2.49 -20.51
CA ARG A 115 -2.50 -1.50 -19.42
C ARG A 115 -3.68 -1.71 -18.47
N ALA A 116 -4.83 -2.12 -18.99
CA ALA A 116 -6.00 -2.49 -18.18
C ALA A 116 -5.75 -3.78 -17.38
N ALA A 117 -5.10 -4.78 -17.99
CA ALA A 117 -4.72 -6.02 -17.31
C ALA A 117 -3.80 -5.78 -16.08
N VAL A 118 -2.98 -4.71 -16.12
CA VAL A 118 -2.14 -4.28 -14.98
C VAL A 118 -2.76 -3.17 -14.14
N GLY A 119 -4.08 -2.97 -14.25
CA GLY A 119 -4.91 -2.15 -13.37
C GLY A 119 -4.78 -0.64 -13.51
N VAL A 120 -4.27 -0.16 -14.64
CA VAL A 120 -4.19 1.29 -14.91
C VAL A 120 -5.57 1.78 -15.28
N ALA A 121 -6.04 2.85 -14.62
CA ALA A 121 -7.36 3.42 -14.91
C ALA A 121 -7.51 3.76 -16.39
N LEU A 122 -8.66 3.45 -17.00
CA LEU A 122 -8.92 3.69 -18.43
C LEU A 122 -8.76 5.17 -18.80
N THR A 123 -9.07 6.09 -17.89
CA THR A 123 -8.82 7.53 -18.05
C THR A 123 -7.32 7.85 -18.17
N THR A 124 -6.46 7.22 -17.37
CA THR A 124 -5.01 7.35 -17.44
C THR A 124 -4.46 6.77 -18.75
N ILE A 125 -4.93 5.57 -19.15
CA ILE A 125 -4.55 4.93 -20.43
C ILE A 125 -4.93 5.85 -21.60
N THR A 126 -6.15 6.39 -21.57
CA THR A 126 -6.65 7.33 -22.59
C THR A 126 -5.82 8.60 -22.64
N ASN A 127 -5.46 9.17 -21.50
CA ASN A 127 -4.58 10.34 -21.46
C ASN A 127 -3.19 10.03 -22.03
N GLN A 128 -2.65 8.85 -21.73
CA GLN A 128 -1.38 8.39 -22.30
C GLN A 128 -1.44 8.29 -23.82
N TRP A 129 -2.49 7.62 -24.32
CA TRP A 129 -2.73 7.45 -25.75
C TRP A 129 -3.03 8.78 -26.46
N THR A 130 -3.81 9.66 -25.85
CA THR A 130 -4.12 11.00 -26.40
C THR A 130 -2.86 11.84 -26.57
N SER A 131 -1.95 11.82 -25.59
CA SER A 131 -0.65 12.48 -25.70
C SER A 131 0.20 11.89 -26.83
N PHE A 132 0.12 10.57 -27.06
CA PHE A 132 0.77 9.91 -28.17
C PHE A 132 0.15 10.26 -29.54
N VAL A 133 -1.18 10.29 -29.66
CA VAL A 133 -1.86 10.74 -30.90
C VAL A 133 -1.49 12.19 -31.23
N ARG A 134 -1.38 13.06 -30.22
CA ARG A 134 -0.90 14.44 -30.38
C ARG A 134 0.58 14.56 -30.74
N PHE A 135 1.35 13.49 -30.54
CA PHE A 135 2.75 13.39 -30.89
C PHE A 135 2.97 12.91 -32.34
N ILE A 136 2.03 12.15 -32.92
CA ILE A 136 2.09 11.69 -34.32
C ILE A 136 2.37 12.84 -35.31
N PRO A 137 1.68 14.01 -35.25
CA PRO A 137 2.01 15.14 -36.13
C PRO A 137 3.47 15.62 -36.00
N CYS A 138 4.05 15.57 -34.80
CA CYS A 138 5.45 15.93 -34.60
C CYS A 138 6.39 14.93 -35.29
N LEU A 139 6.08 13.62 -35.25
CA LEU A 139 6.85 12.58 -35.94
C LEU A 139 6.78 12.74 -37.47
N VAL A 140 5.62 13.11 -38.01
CA VAL A 140 5.45 13.38 -39.45
C VAL A 140 6.28 14.61 -39.85
N GLN A 141 6.18 15.69 -39.08
CA GLN A 141 6.90 16.96 -39.35
C GLN A 141 8.42 16.84 -39.29
N THR A 142 8.97 15.98 -38.42
CA THR A 142 10.42 15.74 -38.36
C THR A 142 10.89 14.67 -39.33
N GLY A 143 9.97 14.05 -40.06
CA GLY A 143 10.29 12.98 -41.00
C GLY A 143 10.64 11.65 -40.36
N ALA A 144 10.24 11.44 -39.10
CA ALA A 144 10.43 10.17 -38.41
C ALA A 144 9.57 9.04 -39.02
N ILE A 145 8.35 9.37 -39.48
CA ILE A 145 7.40 8.43 -40.07
C ILE A 145 6.71 9.02 -41.32
N ASN A 146 6.00 8.19 -42.08
CA ASN A 146 5.13 8.62 -43.18
C ASN A 146 3.86 9.30 -42.67
N PHE A 147 3.17 10.04 -43.55
CA PHE A 147 1.93 10.72 -43.20
C PHE A 147 0.87 9.74 -42.69
N VAL A 148 0.26 10.09 -41.57
CA VAL A 148 -0.84 9.36 -40.92
C VAL A 148 -1.85 10.39 -40.42
N GLU A 149 -3.12 10.19 -40.77
CA GLU A 149 -4.20 11.03 -40.27
C GLU A 149 -4.48 10.72 -38.79
N SER A 150 -4.04 11.61 -37.90
CA SER A 150 -4.19 11.44 -36.44
C SER A 150 -5.64 11.39 -35.94
N LYS A 151 -6.62 11.78 -36.77
CA LYS A 151 -8.06 11.75 -36.45
C LYS A 151 -8.76 10.45 -36.84
N LEU A 152 -8.07 9.53 -37.51
CA LEU A 152 -8.64 8.26 -37.95
C LEU A 152 -9.18 7.47 -36.75
N ALA A 153 -10.40 6.91 -36.85
CA ALA A 153 -11.05 6.20 -35.75
C ALA A 153 -10.23 5.00 -35.21
N ALA A 154 -9.45 4.35 -36.06
CA ALA A 154 -8.58 3.23 -35.67
C ALA A 154 -7.39 3.67 -34.78
N ILE A 155 -7.03 4.96 -34.80
CA ILE A 155 -5.87 5.53 -34.09
C ILE A 155 -6.31 6.46 -32.96
N SER A 156 -7.46 7.12 -33.12
CA SER A 156 -7.95 8.08 -32.14
C SER A 156 -8.22 7.42 -30.78
N ALA A 157 -8.07 8.24 -29.73
CA ALA A 157 -8.47 7.81 -28.40
C ALA A 157 -9.99 7.63 -28.36
N PRO A 158 -10.52 6.63 -27.64
CA PRO A 158 -11.94 6.47 -27.46
C PRO A 158 -12.56 7.73 -26.80
N PRO A 159 -13.82 8.07 -27.11
CA PRO A 159 -14.55 9.14 -26.45
C PRO A 159 -14.64 8.93 -24.93
N ARG A 160 -14.54 10.00 -24.15
CA ARG A 160 -14.60 9.93 -22.67
C ARG A 160 -15.86 9.24 -22.15
N ALA A 161 -17.00 9.40 -22.83
CA ALA A 161 -18.26 8.75 -22.49
C ALA A 161 -18.20 7.22 -22.60
N LEU A 162 -17.38 6.68 -23.52
CA LEU A 162 -17.19 5.23 -23.72
C LEU A 162 -16.06 4.64 -22.86
N ILE A 163 -15.27 5.49 -22.19
CA ILE A 163 -14.12 5.09 -21.38
C ILE A 163 -14.51 4.83 -19.93
N ILE A 164 -15.61 5.43 -19.47
CA ILE A 164 -16.18 5.08 -18.17
C ILE A 164 -16.81 3.70 -18.36
N ALA A 165 -16.07 2.65 -18.00
CA ALA A 165 -16.58 1.29 -18.08
C ALA A 165 -17.91 1.20 -17.34
N ASP A 166 -18.87 0.41 -17.84
CA ASP A 166 -20.15 0.20 -17.17
C ASP A 166 -19.97 -0.22 -15.70
N ARG A 167 -18.90 -0.98 -15.38
CA ARG A 167 -18.48 -1.30 -13.99
C ARG A 167 -18.08 -0.07 -13.17
N GLU A 168 -17.37 0.90 -13.75
CA GLU A 168 -17.03 2.16 -13.08
C GLU A 168 -18.27 3.08 -12.99
N HIS A 169 -19.19 3.06 -13.96
CA HIS A 169 -20.41 3.87 -13.93
C HIS A 169 -21.41 3.34 -12.89
N ALA A 170 -21.61 2.02 -12.83
CA ALA A 170 -22.52 1.34 -11.90
C ALA A 170 -22.08 1.47 -10.43
N ALA A 171 -20.77 1.52 -10.16
CA ALA A 171 -20.23 1.63 -8.81
C ALA A 171 -20.07 3.08 -8.29
N ASN A 172 -20.13 4.09 -9.17
CA ASN A 172 -19.81 5.47 -8.83
C ASN A 172 -21.06 6.37 -8.77
N SER A 173 -21.78 6.34 -7.65
CA SER A 173 -22.59 7.49 -7.21
C SER A 173 -21.70 8.76 -7.15
N PRO A 174 -22.24 9.98 -7.37
CA PRO A 174 -21.49 11.25 -7.23
C PRO A 174 -20.68 11.38 -5.93
N VAL A 175 -21.10 10.68 -4.86
CA VAL A 175 -20.43 10.62 -3.55
C VAL A 175 -19.14 9.79 -3.58
N CYS A 176 -19.04 8.77 -4.44
CA CYS A 176 -17.89 7.87 -4.58
C CYS A 176 -16.72 8.51 -5.35
N LEU A 177 -16.99 9.42 -6.29
CA LEU A 177 -15.98 10.19 -7.04
C LEU A 177 -15.06 11.04 -6.15
N ASN A 178 -15.55 11.48 -4.99
CA ASN A 178 -14.74 12.21 -4.02
C ASN A 178 -13.75 11.32 -3.24
N ASN A 179 -13.99 10.00 -3.21
CA ASN A 179 -13.24 9.01 -2.43
C ASN A 179 -12.45 8.01 -3.29
N ALA A 180 -12.50 8.09 -4.62
CA ALA A 180 -11.54 7.41 -5.48
C ALA A 180 -10.11 7.87 -5.11
N PRO A 181 -9.10 6.99 -5.12
CA PRO A 181 -7.76 7.34 -4.65
C PRO A 181 -7.19 8.52 -5.46
N LYS A 182 -7.26 9.73 -4.90
CA LYS A 182 -6.49 10.89 -5.34
C LYS A 182 -5.09 10.72 -4.76
N THR A 183 -4.17 10.16 -5.52
CA THR A 183 -2.75 10.24 -5.15
C THR A 183 -2.27 11.68 -5.37
N LEU A 184 -1.32 12.13 -4.55
CA LEU A 184 -0.68 13.46 -4.68
C LEU A 184 0.27 13.55 -5.90
N ASN A 185 0.23 12.58 -6.82
CA ASN A 185 1.13 12.49 -7.96
C ASN A 185 0.33 12.15 -9.22
N SER A 186 0.06 13.15 -10.07
CA SER A 186 -0.79 13.03 -11.27
C SER A 186 -0.25 12.08 -12.35
N ALA A 187 0.96 11.53 -12.18
CA ALA A 187 1.53 10.48 -13.01
C ALA A 187 1.14 9.05 -12.57
N GLN A 188 0.53 8.90 -11.39
CA GLN A 188 0.28 7.67 -10.65
C GLN A 188 -1.22 7.57 -10.27
N ASN A 189 -2.09 7.59 -11.28
CA ASN A 189 -3.51 7.31 -11.11
C ASN A 189 -3.77 5.84 -11.48
N SER A 190 -3.25 4.93 -10.66
CA SER A 190 -3.45 3.49 -10.77
C SER A 190 -4.08 2.96 -9.48
N TYR A 191 -4.98 1.98 -9.61
CA TYR A 191 -5.53 1.25 -8.47
C TYR A 191 -4.43 0.45 -7.71
N ASN A 192 -3.22 0.35 -8.28
CA ASN A 192 -2.13 -0.53 -7.86
C ASN A 192 -0.93 0.15 -7.18
N ASP A 193 -0.87 1.48 -7.07
CA ASP A 193 0.38 2.15 -6.68
C ASP A 193 0.83 1.84 -5.25
N ASN A 194 -0.10 1.47 -4.38
CA ASN A 194 0.20 1.05 -3.02
C ASN A 194 0.17 -0.48 -2.84
N LEU A 195 -0.23 -1.25 -3.86
CA LEU A 195 -0.33 -2.72 -3.81
C LEU A 195 0.99 -3.36 -4.30
N PHE A 196 1.44 -4.41 -3.62
CA PHE A 196 2.60 -5.18 -4.05
C PHE A 196 2.34 -5.88 -5.39
N GLU A 197 1.17 -6.50 -5.51
CA GLU A 197 0.69 -7.15 -6.73
C GLU A 197 -0.33 -6.29 -7.45
N SER A 198 -0.19 -6.19 -8.78
CA SER A 198 -1.12 -5.41 -9.61
C SER A 198 -2.45 -6.15 -9.77
N ILE A 199 -3.54 -5.48 -9.48
CA ILE A 199 -4.89 -5.95 -9.78
C ILE A 199 -5.28 -5.67 -11.23
N SER A 200 -6.08 -6.54 -11.83
CA SER A 200 -6.76 -6.33 -13.10
C SER A 200 -8.01 -5.47 -12.88
N ILE A 201 -8.34 -4.60 -13.85
CA ILE A 201 -9.65 -3.92 -13.86
C ILE A 201 -10.70 -4.66 -14.69
N VAL A 202 -10.31 -5.67 -15.47
CA VAL A 202 -11.19 -6.38 -16.41
C VAL A 202 -11.52 -7.80 -15.97
N ASP A 203 -10.54 -8.47 -15.37
CA ASP A 203 -10.68 -9.85 -14.90
C ASP A 203 -11.07 -9.83 -13.42
N GLY A 204 -12.25 -10.38 -13.14
CA GLY A 204 -12.80 -10.55 -11.79
C GLY A 204 -13.24 -12.00 -11.55
N SER A 205 -12.75 -12.95 -12.37
CA SER A 205 -13.07 -14.37 -12.21
C SER A 205 -12.62 -14.91 -10.85
N ALA A 206 -13.27 -15.97 -10.37
CA ALA A 206 -12.88 -16.63 -9.12
C ALA A 206 -11.42 -17.10 -9.17
N GLU A 207 -11.03 -17.75 -10.27
CA GLU A 207 -9.63 -18.17 -10.51
C GLU A 207 -8.64 -17.00 -10.47
N TYR A 208 -9.02 -15.85 -11.03
CA TYR A 208 -8.19 -14.66 -10.97
C TYR A 208 -8.01 -14.16 -9.54
N LEU A 209 -9.10 -14.06 -8.78
CA LEU A 209 -9.07 -13.60 -7.39
C LEU A 209 -8.24 -14.54 -6.50
N ASP A 210 -8.37 -15.85 -6.68
CA ASP A 210 -7.61 -16.84 -5.92
C ASP A 210 -6.11 -16.75 -6.27
N ARG A 211 -5.75 -16.67 -7.56
CA ARG A 211 -4.35 -16.42 -8.00
C ARG A 211 -3.81 -15.09 -7.48
N TYR A 212 -4.63 -14.05 -7.41
CA TYR A 212 -4.23 -12.74 -6.89
C TYR A 212 -3.96 -12.81 -5.38
N GLN A 213 -4.85 -13.44 -4.62
CA GLN A 213 -4.69 -13.67 -3.19
C GLN A 213 -3.42 -14.47 -2.90
N GLU A 214 -3.14 -15.53 -3.66
CA GLU A 214 -1.93 -16.34 -3.52
C GLU A 214 -0.66 -15.50 -3.76
N LYS A 215 -0.61 -14.72 -4.85
CA LYS A 215 0.53 -13.85 -5.17
C LYS A 215 0.75 -12.78 -4.10
N LEU A 216 -0.33 -12.15 -3.64
CA LEU A 216 -0.25 -11.14 -2.58
C LEU A 216 0.21 -11.76 -1.26
N GLY A 217 -0.32 -12.93 -0.92
CA GLY A 217 0.10 -13.73 0.23
C GLY A 217 1.58 -14.07 0.18
N LYS A 218 2.05 -14.56 -0.97
CA LYS A 218 3.48 -14.83 -1.21
C LYS A 218 4.34 -13.58 -1.01
N ALA A 219 3.92 -12.43 -1.53
CA ALA A 219 4.65 -11.17 -1.36
C ALA A 219 4.76 -10.77 0.12
N VAL A 220 3.64 -10.74 0.85
CA VAL A 220 3.60 -10.38 2.28
C VAL A 220 4.41 -11.37 3.13
N ASN A 221 4.26 -12.67 2.89
CA ASN A 221 4.97 -13.72 3.62
C ASN A 221 6.47 -13.71 3.35
N THR A 222 6.90 -13.45 2.10
CA THR A 222 8.33 -13.32 1.77
C THR A 222 8.94 -12.14 2.53
N ILE A 223 8.26 -10.99 2.56
CA ILE A 223 8.73 -9.82 3.29
C ILE A 223 8.80 -10.09 4.80
N LEU A 224 7.77 -10.73 5.36
CA LEU A 224 7.76 -11.12 6.78
C LEU A 224 8.90 -12.08 7.10
N HIS A 225 9.13 -13.11 6.27
CA HIS A 225 10.20 -14.07 6.44
C HIS A 225 11.58 -13.41 6.45
N CYS A 226 11.87 -12.53 5.49
CA CYS A 226 13.12 -11.76 5.47
C CYS A 226 13.30 -10.89 6.73
N ALA A 227 12.22 -10.29 7.23
CA ALA A 227 12.25 -9.48 8.44
C ALA A 227 12.46 -10.32 9.70
N VAL A 228 11.81 -11.48 9.82
CA VAL A 228 12.02 -12.42 10.92
C VAL A 228 13.45 -12.95 10.90
N LYS A 229 13.99 -13.31 9.73
CA LYS A 229 15.39 -13.71 9.57
C LYS A 229 16.36 -12.65 10.10
N ASP A 230 16.15 -11.38 9.74
CA ASP A 230 16.94 -10.28 10.27
C ASP A 230 16.78 -10.11 11.79
N PHE A 231 15.55 -10.25 12.29
CA PHE A 231 15.25 -10.12 13.71
C PHE A 231 15.96 -11.18 14.54
N GLU A 232 15.88 -12.46 14.13
CA GLU A 232 16.57 -13.56 14.80
C GLU A 232 18.10 -13.42 14.72
N GLU A 233 18.63 -12.94 13.60
CA GLU A 233 20.06 -12.60 13.49
C GLU A 233 20.47 -11.53 14.51
N PHE A 234 19.67 -10.48 14.73
CA PHE A 234 19.97 -9.49 15.76
C PHE A 234 19.92 -10.05 17.18
N VAL A 235 19.00 -11.00 17.44
CA VAL A 235 18.93 -11.69 18.73
C VAL A 235 20.18 -12.56 18.95
N ALA A 236 20.57 -13.36 17.96
CA ALA A 236 21.77 -14.19 18.01
C ALA A 236 23.04 -13.34 18.16
N GLN A 237 23.13 -12.20 17.47
CA GLN A 237 24.24 -11.26 17.62
C GLN A 237 24.33 -10.72 19.05
N ARG A 238 23.20 -10.42 19.70
CA ARG A 238 23.20 -10.00 21.10
C ARG A 238 23.74 -11.09 22.02
N GLU A 239 23.30 -12.33 21.86
CA GLU A 239 23.78 -13.47 22.65
C GLU A 239 25.28 -13.70 22.46
N ARG A 240 25.75 -13.67 21.21
CA ARG A 240 27.19 -13.75 20.89
C ARG A 240 27.97 -12.59 21.49
N GLY A 241 27.41 -11.38 21.47
CA GLY A 241 28.01 -10.20 22.07
C GLY A 241 28.23 -10.36 23.57
N LEU A 242 27.23 -10.87 24.29
CA LEU A 242 27.34 -11.18 25.73
C LEU A 242 28.44 -12.23 26.01
N ALA A 243 28.49 -13.29 25.21
CA ALA A 243 29.53 -14.32 25.34
C ALA A 243 30.94 -13.74 25.12
N GLU A 244 31.13 -12.92 24.10
CA GLU A 244 32.44 -12.30 23.83
C GLU A 244 32.84 -11.26 24.89
N ILE A 245 31.88 -10.50 25.43
CA ILE A 245 32.13 -9.58 26.55
C ILE A 245 32.61 -10.36 27.79
N SER A 246 32.00 -11.52 28.09
CA SER A 246 32.40 -12.34 29.24
C SER A 246 33.81 -12.92 29.13
N ARG A 247 34.33 -13.07 27.90
CA ARG A 247 35.67 -13.57 27.60
C ARG A 247 36.73 -12.47 27.54
N PHE A 248 36.34 -11.20 27.66
CA PHE A 248 37.26 -10.09 27.57
C PHE A 248 38.03 -9.91 28.88
N ASP A 249 39.36 -10.01 28.81
CA ASP A 249 40.23 -9.68 29.94
C ASP A 249 40.36 -8.17 30.11
N VAL A 250 39.97 -7.66 31.28
CA VAL A 250 40.03 -6.24 31.61
C VAL A 250 41.49 -5.76 31.74
N GLY A 251 42.43 -6.62 32.12
CA GLY A 251 43.86 -6.31 32.19
C GLY A 251 44.43 -5.87 30.83
N SER A 252 44.02 -6.56 29.78
CA SER A 252 44.35 -6.23 28.38
C SER A 252 43.97 -4.80 27.97
N LEU A 253 43.01 -4.15 28.65
CA LEU A 253 42.63 -2.75 28.38
C LEU A 253 43.77 -1.78 28.76
N HIS A 254 44.49 -2.06 29.85
CA HIS A 254 45.64 -1.25 30.27
C HIS A 254 46.78 -1.36 29.25
N GLU A 255 47.04 -2.57 28.75
CA GLU A 255 48.05 -2.81 27.72
C GLU A 255 47.70 -2.09 26.41
N LEU A 256 46.43 -2.13 25.99
CA LEU A 256 45.93 -1.42 24.81
C LEU A 256 46.07 0.12 24.94
N LYS A 257 45.87 0.65 26.14
CA LYS A 257 46.09 2.09 26.43
C LYS A 257 47.58 2.44 26.49
N ALA A 258 48.43 1.51 26.93
CA ALA A 258 49.87 1.71 27.10
C ALA A 258 50.67 1.57 25.78
N HIS A 259 50.23 0.73 24.85
CA HIS A 259 50.91 0.51 23.56
C HIS A 259 51.00 1.81 22.73
N ARG A 260 52.22 2.35 22.60
CA ARG A 260 52.57 3.59 21.89
C ARG A 260 53.24 3.31 20.53
N ARG A 261 52.74 3.96 19.46
CA ARG A 261 53.46 4.97 18.62
C ARG A 261 52.79 5.21 17.25
N GLY A 262 52.01 4.26 16.71
CA GLY A 262 51.20 4.47 15.51
C GLY A 262 49.75 4.79 15.87
N GLY A 263 49.10 5.75 15.20
CA GLY A 263 47.66 5.97 15.35
C GLY A 263 46.85 4.70 15.01
N PHE A 264 45.61 4.62 15.47
CA PHE A 264 44.63 3.65 14.98
C PHE A 264 44.27 3.99 13.52
N SER A 265 45.16 3.65 12.59
CA SER A 265 44.89 3.68 11.15
C SER A 265 44.40 2.31 10.70
N ARG A 266 43.66 2.28 9.59
CA ARG A 266 43.21 1.04 8.96
C ARG A 266 44.39 0.16 8.52
N GLU A 267 45.57 0.72 8.31
CA GLU A 267 46.79 -0.03 7.98
C GLU A 267 47.33 -0.79 9.20
N ASN A 268 47.31 -0.18 10.38
CA ASN A 268 47.86 -0.79 11.61
C ASN A 268 46.94 -1.86 12.21
N TRP A 269 45.62 -1.68 12.09
CA TRP A 269 44.63 -2.53 12.76
C TRP A 269 43.68 -3.25 11.80
N GLY A 270 43.82 -3.03 10.49
CA GLY A 270 42.95 -3.63 9.47
C GLY A 270 42.95 -5.15 9.49
N HIS A 271 44.04 -5.78 9.90
CA HIS A 271 44.15 -7.23 10.02
C HIS A 271 43.17 -7.83 11.06
N LEU A 272 42.74 -7.06 12.07
CA LEU A 272 41.71 -7.46 13.05
C LEU A 272 40.28 -7.20 12.55
N LEU A 273 40.15 -6.50 11.42
CA LEU A 273 38.89 -6.27 10.70
C LEU A 273 38.71 -7.27 9.53
N ASN A 274 39.68 -8.15 9.31
CA ASN A 274 39.60 -9.24 8.32
C ASN A 274 38.81 -10.43 8.87
N GLN A 275 38.14 -11.19 7.99
CA GLN A 275 37.25 -12.29 8.38
C GLN A 275 37.91 -13.32 9.31
N GLU A 276 39.17 -13.67 9.08
CA GLU A 276 39.91 -14.66 9.89
C GLU A 276 40.15 -14.25 11.35
N ARG A 277 40.17 -12.94 11.64
CA ARG A 277 40.42 -12.41 12.99
C ARG A 277 39.29 -11.53 13.51
N TYR A 278 38.15 -11.55 12.82
CA TYR A 278 37.00 -10.71 13.12
C TYR A 278 36.50 -10.91 14.55
N GLU A 279 36.51 -12.15 15.06
CA GLU A 279 36.07 -12.46 16.43
C GLU A 279 36.94 -11.78 17.48
N LYS A 280 38.27 -11.81 17.29
CA LYS A 280 39.21 -11.12 18.18
C LYS A 280 39.01 -9.61 18.12
N GLY A 281 38.82 -9.05 16.91
CA GLY A 281 38.51 -7.64 16.73
C GLY A 281 37.20 -7.23 17.40
N LEU A 282 36.15 -8.04 17.24
CA LEU A 282 34.84 -7.84 17.85
C LEU A 282 34.94 -7.84 19.38
N ARG A 283 35.61 -8.84 19.96
CA ARG A 283 35.84 -8.94 21.40
C ARG A 283 36.52 -7.69 21.96
N ILE A 284 37.58 -7.22 21.31
CA ILE A 284 38.29 -5.99 21.72
C ILE A 284 37.36 -4.77 21.63
N ALA A 285 36.61 -4.63 20.53
CA ALA A 285 35.69 -3.50 20.35
C ALA A 285 34.58 -3.49 21.40
N LEU A 286 33.98 -4.65 21.69
CA LEU A 286 32.95 -4.81 22.73
C LEU A 286 33.52 -4.52 24.12
N GLY A 287 34.70 -5.04 24.44
CA GLY A 287 35.39 -4.79 25.70
C GLY A 287 35.66 -3.30 25.93
N ILE A 288 36.16 -2.58 24.92
CA ILE A 288 36.33 -1.13 24.99
C ILE A 288 34.99 -0.43 25.23
N CYS A 289 33.93 -0.81 24.52
CA CYS A 289 32.62 -0.20 24.69
C CYS A 289 32.06 -0.40 26.11
N VAL A 290 32.14 -1.61 26.65
CA VAL A 290 31.58 -1.95 27.96
C VAL A 290 32.42 -1.37 29.10
N PHE A 291 33.72 -1.64 29.12
CA PHE A 291 34.59 -1.34 30.27
C PHE A 291 35.21 0.07 30.23
N ASP A 292 35.35 0.71 29.05
CA ASP A 292 35.93 2.05 28.94
C ASP A 292 34.88 3.14 28.62
N MET A 293 33.87 2.82 27.80
CA MET A 293 32.84 3.79 27.38
C MET A 293 31.55 3.74 28.21
N GLY A 294 31.43 2.81 29.15
CA GLY A 294 30.24 2.62 29.98
C GLY A 294 29.06 2.00 29.23
N GLY A 295 29.33 1.05 28.34
CA GLY A 295 28.34 0.25 27.62
C GLY A 295 27.77 0.88 26.34
N ILE A 296 27.92 2.19 26.14
CA ILE A 296 27.37 2.91 24.97
C ILE A 296 28.53 3.46 24.13
N PRO A 297 28.66 3.09 22.84
CA PRO A 297 29.71 3.58 21.97
C PRO A 297 29.73 5.11 21.84
N ARG A 298 30.92 5.70 21.90
CA ARG A 298 31.14 7.16 21.81
C ARG A 298 32.16 7.49 20.73
N GLN A 299 32.03 8.68 20.16
CA GLN A 299 33.03 9.21 19.24
C GLN A 299 34.16 9.90 20.01
N ARG A 300 35.39 9.71 19.54
CA ARG A 300 36.56 10.46 20.02
C ARG A 300 36.66 11.84 19.37
N ARG A 301 36.33 11.92 18.08
CA ARG A 301 36.47 13.11 17.26
C ARG A 301 35.09 13.65 16.90
N LYS A 302 34.90 14.96 17.03
CA LYS A 302 33.69 15.67 16.58
C LYS A 302 34.03 16.41 15.29
N PHE A 303 33.37 16.05 14.21
CA PHE A 303 33.56 16.73 12.92
C PHE A 303 32.64 17.95 12.83
N ASP A 304 33.22 19.12 12.54
CA ASP A 304 32.48 20.33 12.23
C ASP A 304 32.37 20.50 10.71
N VAL A 305 31.13 20.41 10.22
CA VAL A 305 30.80 20.50 8.79
C VAL A 305 31.15 21.87 8.21
N LYS A 306 31.10 22.95 9.01
CA LYS A 306 31.38 24.31 8.52
C LYS A 306 32.87 24.56 8.36
N SER A 307 33.67 24.11 9.32
CA SER A 307 35.13 24.32 9.31
C SER A 307 35.92 23.18 8.65
N SER A 308 35.27 22.06 8.35
CA SER A 308 35.92 20.81 7.90
C SER A 308 37.02 20.31 8.85
N LYS A 309 37.02 20.78 10.11
CA LYS A 309 37.99 20.39 11.14
C LYS A 309 37.36 19.39 12.11
N ALA A 310 38.19 18.51 12.65
CA ALA A 310 37.80 17.56 13.69
C ALA A 310 38.45 17.96 15.02
N SER A 311 37.67 18.15 16.07
CA SER A 311 38.16 18.36 17.43
C SER A 311 38.13 17.05 18.23
N ILE A 312 39.08 16.87 19.15
CA ILE A 312 39.08 15.75 20.10
C ILE A 312 38.14 16.11 21.25
N LEU A 313 37.29 15.17 21.65
CA LEU A 313 36.41 15.33 22.81
C LEU A 313 37.21 15.13 24.10
N ASP A 314 37.00 16.03 25.07
CA ASP A 314 37.63 15.92 26.39
C ASP A 314 37.23 14.62 27.08
N GLY A 315 38.20 13.98 27.74
CA GLY A 315 38.03 12.67 28.37
C GLY A 315 37.95 11.48 27.40
N SER A 316 38.12 11.69 26.09
CA SER A 316 38.12 10.59 25.11
C SER A 316 39.47 9.86 25.02
N SER A 317 39.43 8.52 24.96
CA SER A 317 40.63 7.70 24.80
C SER A 317 40.96 7.45 23.32
N ARG A 318 42.25 7.28 23.00
CA ARG A 318 42.70 6.94 21.64
C ARG A 318 42.13 5.60 21.16
N ILE A 319 41.91 4.65 22.07
CA ILE A 319 41.36 3.32 21.74
C ILE A 319 39.92 3.40 21.18
N TRP A 320 39.23 4.53 21.36
CA TRP A 320 37.90 4.76 20.78
C TRP A 320 37.93 4.88 19.25
N ASP A 321 39.09 5.24 18.67
CA ASP A 321 39.27 5.24 17.21
C ASP A 321 39.17 3.79 16.66
N PHE A 322 39.48 2.75 17.45
CA PHE A 322 39.27 1.34 17.06
C PHE A 322 37.78 1.00 16.92
N VAL A 323 36.96 1.35 17.91
CA VAL A 323 35.49 1.17 17.86
C VAL A 323 34.89 1.88 16.64
N SER A 324 35.38 3.09 16.35
CA SER A 324 34.94 3.84 15.17
C SER A 324 35.34 3.18 13.86
N SER A 325 36.52 2.55 13.81
CA SER A 325 37.06 1.86 12.63
C SER A 325 36.42 0.49 12.40
N PHE A 326 36.02 -0.21 13.47
CA PHE A 326 35.30 -1.49 13.39
C PHE A 326 33.93 -1.32 12.73
N GLY A 327 33.25 -0.20 13.03
CA GLY A 327 31.99 0.16 12.39
C GLY A 327 30.82 0.05 13.36
N LYS A 328 30.34 1.20 13.82
CA LYS A 328 29.27 1.29 14.82
C LYS A 328 28.02 0.47 14.47
N ASN A 329 27.53 0.51 13.23
CA ASN A 329 26.30 -0.19 12.86
C ASN A 329 26.43 -1.71 12.96
N GLU A 330 27.64 -2.25 12.87
CA GLU A 330 27.91 -3.67 13.07
C GLU A 330 27.99 -4.01 14.55
N LEU A 331 28.46 -3.10 15.42
CA LEU A 331 28.58 -3.33 16.86
C LEU A 331 27.26 -3.21 17.64
N LEU A 332 26.35 -2.34 17.21
CA LEU A 332 25.12 -2.04 17.97
C LEU A 332 24.28 -3.29 18.30
N PRO A 333 24.06 -4.25 17.38
CA PRO A 333 23.33 -5.48 17.71
C PRO A 333 23.99 -6.32 18.81
N TYR A 334 25.31 -6.51 18.75
CA TYR A 334 26.06 -7.26 19.76
C TYR A 334 26.00 -6.60 21.15
N LEU A 335 26.00 -5.26 21.18
CA LEU A 335 25.85 -4.48 22.42
C LEU A 335 24.41 -4.45 22.94
N GLY A 336 23.43 -4.95 22.18
CA GLY A 336 22.02 -4.83 22.54
C GLY A 336 21.57 -3.37 22.56
N ILE A 337 22.04 -2.58 21.61
CA ILE A 337 21.65 -1.18 21.46
C ILE A 337 20.83 -1.02 20.19
N MET A 338 19.66 -0.42 20.32
CA MET A 338 18.77 -0.19 19.19
C MET A 338 19.41 0.75 18.15
N SER A 339 19.44 0.28 16.90
CA SER A 339 19.76 1.06 15.72
C SER A 339 18.50 1.33 14.88
N SER A 340 18.56 2.29 13.95
CA SER A 340 17.46 2.50 13.01
C SER A 340 17.22 1.30 12.09
N LYS A 341 18.23 0.44 11.88
CA LYS A 341 18.13 -0.81 11.11
C LYS A 341 17.28 -1.86 11.84
N GLN A 342 17.58 -2.09 13.12
CA GLN A 342 16.78 -3.00 13.97
C GLN A 342 15.36 -2.47 14.16
N ALA A 343 15.21 -1.18 14.47
CA ALA A 343 13.90 -0.56 14.63
C ALA A 343 13.05 -0.69 13.36
N ALA A 344 13.65 -0.51 12.18
CA ALA A 344 12.95 -0.64 10.92
C ALA A 344 12.37 -2.05 10.68
N VAL A 345 13.12 -3.09 11.04
CA VAL A 345 12.67 -4.50 10.97
C VAL A 345 11.57 -4.78 11.99
N CYS A 346 11.73 -4.30 13.23
CA CYS A 346 10.71 -4.47 14.28
C CYS A 346 9.38 -3.81 13.88
N ILE A 347 9.41 -2.58 13.36
CA ILE A 347 8.23 -1.86 12.86
C ILE A 347 7.56 -2.63 11.72
N LEU A 348 8.36 -3.20 10.82
CA LEU A 348 7.84 -3.97 9.69
C LEU A 348 7.06 -5.20 10.17
N ILE A 349 7.64 -5.99 11.08
CA ILE A 349 6.98 -7.18 11.66
C ILE A 349 5.68 -6.77 12.36
N LEU A 350 5.72 -5.74 13.21
CA LEU A 350 4.53 -5.26 13.93
C LEU A 350 3.39 -4.84 12.99
N LEU A 351 3.71 -4.22 11.84
CA LEU A 351 2.69 -3.76 10.89
C LEU A 351 2.09 -4.90 10.05
N ILE A 352 2.86 -5.95 9.76
CA ILE A 352 2.35 -7.14 9.06
C ILE A 352 1.45 -7.94 10.00
N GLU A 353 1.92 -8.21 11.20
CA GLU A 353 1.18 -8.97 12.22
C GLU A 353 -0.07 -8.21 12.70
N HIS A 354 0.02 -6.87 12.81
CA HIS A 354 -1.05 -6.02 13.35
C HIS A 354 -1.33 -4.80 12.45
N PRO A 355 -2.03 -4.97 11.30
CA PRO A 355 -2.40 -3.87 10.40
C PRO A 355 -3.29 -2.79 11.03
N ILE A 356 -3.81 -3.04 12.23
CA ILE A 356 -4.55 -2.07 13.03
C ILE A 356 -3.67 -0.86 13.43
N LEU A 357 -2.36 -1.09 13.56
CA LEU A 357 -1.37 -0.10 13.94
C LEU A 357 -1.10 0.84 12.77
N ASN A 358 -1.24 2.15 13.00
CA ASN A 358 -0.89 3.15 11.99
C ASN A 358 0.63 3.41 12.01
N PRO A 359 1.35 3.39 10.87
CA PRO A 359 2.80 3.59 10.86
C PRO A 359 3.25 4.91 11.49
N VAL A 360 2.55 6.02 11.21
CA VAL A 360 2.90 7.34 11.76
C VAL A 360 2.75 7.36 13.28
N ALA A 361 1.71 6.72 13.77
CA ALA A 361 1.43 6.62 15.19
C ALA A 361 2.49 5.71 15.85
N LEU A 362 2.86 4.60 15.20
CA LEU A 362 3.90 3.68 15.63
C LEU A 362 5.28 4.35 15.71
N TYR A 363 5.68 5.18 14.73
CA TYR A 363 6.96 5.91 14.77
C TYR A 363 7.06 6.88 15.96
N ARG A 364 5.91 7.44 16.37
CA ARG A 364 5.81 8.45 17.41
C ARG A 364 5.41 7.87 18.76
N ALA A 365 5.28 6.54 18.85
CA ALA A 365 4.87 5.85 20.05
C ALA A 365 5.79 6.23 21.22
N ARG A 366 5.17 6.45 22.37
CA ARG A 366 5.83 6.77 23.63
C ARG A 366 5.48 5.73 24.68
N ILE A 367 6.37 5.62 25.64
CA ILE A 367 6.25 4.79 26.82
C ILE A 367 5.84 5.70 27.96
N GLU A 368 4.76 5.32 28.62
CA GLU A 368 4.31 5.93 29.87
C GLU A 368 4.58 4.90 30.99
N ARG A 369 5.17 5.35 32.09
CA ARG A 369 5.36 4.50 33.29
C ARG A 369 4.35 4.97 34.32
N ASP A 370 3.47 4.08 34.77
CA ASP A 370 2.60 4.36 35.91
C ASP A 370 3.40 4.43 37.22
N ARG A 371 2.80 5.04 38.25
CA ARG A 371 3.27 5.11 39.64
C ARG A 371 3.54 3.73 40.26
N HIS A 372 3.02 2.65 39.66
CA HIS A 372 3.23 1.26 40.08
C HIS A 372 4.22 0.45 39.21
N GLY A 373 5.01 1.09 38.33
CA GLY A 373 6.18 0.43 37.70
C GLY A 373 5.90 -0.43 36.47
N GLY A 374 4.67 -0.46 35.95
CA GLY A 374 4.34 -1.05 34.65
C GLY A 374 4.74 -0.15 33.48
N THR A 375 5.29 -0.73 32.41
CA THR A 375 5.60 -0.03 31.15
C THR A 375 4.34 -0.01 30.29
N TYR A 376 3.61 1.11 30.27
CA TYR A 376 2.44 1.30 29.42
C TYR A 376 2.83 1.87 28.06
N ILE A 377 2.09 1.42 27.05
CA ILE A 377 1.90 2.15 25.80
C ILE A 377 0.41 2.54 25.89
N SER A 378 0.16 3.84 26.10
CA SER A 378 -0.97 4.45 26.84
C SER A 378 -2.33 3.74 26.77
N SER A 379 -2.94 3.51 27.92
CA SER A 379 -4.26 2.91 28.13
C SER A 379 -5.28 3.90 28.67
N ASP A 380 -6.53 3.76 28.24
CA ASP A 380 -7.68 3.67 29.12
C ASP A 380 -8.72 2.68 28.56
N GLY A 381 -8.98 1.61 29.33
CA GLY A 381 -10.15 0.76 29.11
C GLY A 381 -9.93 -0.76 29.15
N LEU A 382 -10.24 -1.35 30.31
CA LEU A 382 -10.66 -2.73 30.58
C LEU A 382 -9.58 -3.80 30.79
N VAL A 383 -9.49 -4.11 32.10
CA VAL A 383 -8.89 -5.25 32.80
C VAL A 383 -9.25 -6.59 32.16
N GLY A 384 -8.25 -7.44 31.96
CA GLY A 384 -8.42 -8.85 31.61
C GLY A 384 -7.10 -9.55 31.30
N LYS A 385 -6.56 -10.27 32.30
CA LYS A 385 -5.57 -11.36 32.24
C LYS A 385 -4.37 -11.21 31.27
N GLY A 386 -3.24 -10.73 31.79
CA GLY A 386 -1.90 -11.25 31.48
C GLY A 386 -1.24 -10.95 30.13
N GLY A 387 -1.87 -10.25 29.18
CA GLY A 387 -1.27 -9.89 27.90
C GLY A 387 -0.62 -8.49 27.89
N ILE A 388 0.59 -8.36 27.31
CA ILE A 388 1.18 -7.05 26.99
C ILE A 388 0.33 -6.42 25.88
N ARG A 389 -0.47 -5.40 26.22
CA ARG A 389 -1.31 -4.64 25.28
C ARG A 389 -0.50 -3.48 24.69
N PHE A 390 -0.38 -3.43 23.37
CA PHE A 390 0.22 -2.30 22.65
C PHE A 390 -0.88 -1.38 22.16
N SER A 391 -0.91 -0.14 22.67
CA SER A 391 -1.94 0.82 22.33
C SER A 391 -1.33 2.08 21.74
N VAL A 392 -1.79 2.52 20.56
CA VAL A 392 -1.21 3.69 19.89
C VAL A 392 -2.28 4.75 19.63
N GLU A 393 -2.08 5.91 20.24
CA GLU A 393 -2.98 7.06 20.10
C GLU A 393 -2.94 7.67 18.69
N LYS A 394 -4.12 7.88 18.09
CA LYS A 394 -4.25 8.68 16.86
C LYS A 394 -4.41 10.17 17.24
N LEU A 395 -3.31 10.92 17.12
CA LEU A 395 -3.25 12.39 17.33
C LEU A 395 -4.30 13.25 16.58
N ARG A 396 -5.01 12.70 15.59
CA ARG A 396 -6.05 13.42 14.81
C ARG A 396 -7.48 13.09 15.21
N ALA A 397 -7.70 12.03 16.00
CA ALA A 397 -9.03 11.52 16.32
C ALA A 397 -9.30 11.39 17.83
N GLY A 398 -8.29 11.58 18.68
CA GLY A 398 -8.45 11.44 20.13
C GLY A 398 -8.88 10.03 20.58
N GLU A 399 -8.66 9.02 19.73
CA GLU A 399 -9.09 7.64 19.97
C GLU A 399 -7.91 6.69 20.08
N GLU A 400 -8.00 5.82 21.08
CA GLU A 400 -7.05 4.78 21.42
C GLU A 400 -7.40 3.45 20.71
N LYS A 401 -6.40 2.63 20.39
CA LYS A 401 -6.58 1.32 19.77
C LYS A 401 -5.71 0.27 20.45
N SER A 402 -6.34 -0.59 21.24
CA SER A 402 -5.70 -1.75 21.85
C SER A 402 -5.91 -3.02 21.04
N VAL A 403 -4.85 -3.81 20.84
CA VAL A 403 -4.93 -5.16 20.26
C VAL A 403 -4.11 -6.14 21.09
N GLU A 404 -4.61 -7.37 21.20
CA GLU A 404 -3.85 -8.49 21.74
C GLU A 404 -2.78 -8.91 20.75
N LEU A 405 -1.52 -8.82 21.18
CA LEU A 405 -0.39 -9.06 20.31
C LEU A 405 -0.19 -10.56 20.06
N SER A 406 0.15 -10.89 18.82
CA SER A 406 0.64 -12.23 18.46
C SER A 406 1.95 -12.55 19.20
N PRO A 407 2.28 -13.85 19.41
CA PRO A 407 3.52 -14.25 20.08
C PRO A 407 4.79 -13.62 19.46
N LEU A 408 4.84 -13.52 18.13
CA LEU A 408 5.94 -12.87 17.43
C LEU A 408 6.01 -11.37 17.75
N ALA A 409 4.89 -10.65 17.71
CA ALA A 409 4.84 -9.23 18.03
C ALA A 409 5.21 -8.95 19.49
N GLN A 410 4.80 -9.81 20.43
CA GLN A 410 5.22 -9.74 21.83
C GLN A 410 6.73 -9.90 21.99
N ARG A 411 7.32 -10.94 21.36
CA ARG A 411 8.78 -11.15 21.35
C ARG A 411 9.52 -9.94 20.79
N VAL A 412 9.04 -9.36 19.69
CA VAL A 412 9.61 -8.15 19.09
C VAL A 412 9.62 -7.01 20.10
N LEU A 413 8.49 -6.72 20.77
CA LEU A 413 8.44 -5.64 21.74
C LEU A 413 9.35 -5.86 22.95
N VAL A 414 9.42 -7.09 23.47
CA VAL A 414 10.36 -7.43 24.55
C VAL A 414 11.79 -7.05 24.15
N LYS A 415 12.22 -7.41 22.93
CA LYS A 415 13.53 -7.01 22.40
C LYS A 415 13.66 -5.52 22.14
N VAL A 416 12.59 -4.84 21.74
CA VAL A 416 12.60 -3.36 21.61
C VAL A 416 12.87 -2.69 22.96
N PHE A 417 12.20 -3.13 24.04
CA PHE A 417 12.46 -2.60 25.37
C PHE A 417 13.89 -2.92 25.82
N GLU A 418 14.32 -4.18 25.68
CA GLU A 418 15.68 -4.62 26.01
C GLU A 418 16.74 -3.76 25.30
N TRP A 419 16.62 -3.58 23.98
CA TRP A 419 17.63 -2.88 23.18
C TRP A 419 17.59 -1.35 23.33
N THR A 420 16.50 -0.79 23.85
CA THR A 420 16.38 0.65 24.08
C THR A 420 16.76 1.05 25.49
N GLU A 421 16.74 0.13 26.46
CA GLU A 421 16.97 0.42 27.88
C GLU A 421 18.33 1.04 28.20
N PRO A 422 19.47 0.62 27.59
CA PRO A 422 20.76 1.26 27.85
C PRO A 422 20.75 2.75 27.48
N VAL A 423 20.20 3.06 26.31
CA VAL A 423 20.09 4.45 25.82
C VAL A 423 19.08 5.22 26.65
N ARG A 424 17.97 4.59 27.05
CA ARG A 424 16.93 5.20 27.90
C ARG A 424 17.51 5.64 29.24
N THR A 425 18.18 4.74 29.92
CA THR A 425 18.83 4.97 31.22
C THR A 425 19.80 6.14 31.12
N ARG A 426 20.64 6.16 30.07
CA ARG A 426 21.60 7.24 29.86
C ARG A 426 20.93 8.58 29.58
N MET A 427 19.89 8.61 28.74
CA MET A 427 19.14 9.84 28.46
C MET A 427 18.45 10.40 29.72
N ILE A 428 17.95 9.53 30.61
CA ILE A 428 17.37 9.95 31.89
C ILE A 428 18.43 10.56 32.79
N GLN A 429 19.61 9.94 32.90
CA GLN A 429 20.75 10.48 33.65
C GLN A 429 21.21 11.85 33.11
N GLU A 430 21.10 12.08 31.80
CA GLU A 430 21.40 13.36 31.14
C GLU A 430 20.26 14.40 31.26
N GLY A 431 19.21 14.12 32.04
CA GLY A 431 18.06 15.01 32.22
C GLY A 431 17.10 15.07 31.02
N ARG A 432 17.28 14.23 30.00
CA ARG A 432 16.50 14.21 28.74
C ARG A 432 15.29 13.29 28.80
N ARG A 433 14.53 13.34 29.89
CA ARG A 433 13.42 12.40 30.17
C ARG A 433 12.34 12.41 29.08
N LYS A 434 12.03 13.57 28.48
CA LYS A 434 11.05 13.68 27.39
C LYS A 434 11.46 12.90 26.14
N ASP A 435 12.74 12.96 25.76
CA ASP A 435 13.27 12.17 24.63
C ASP A 435 13.28 10.68 24.98
N ALA A 436 13.69 10.37 26.21
CA ALA A 436 13.74 9.02 26.77
C ALA A 436 12.37 8.35 26.90
N ASN A 437 11.26 9.04 26.70
CA ASN A 437 9.93 8.43 26.67
C ASN A 437 9.56 7.89 25.29
N HIS A 438 10.29 8.18 24.20
CA HIS A 438 9.96 7.59 22.91
C HIS A 438 10.24 6.08 22.90
N LEU A 439 9.38 5.30 22.25
CA LEU A 439 9.58 3.87 22.08
C LEU A 439 10.88 3.61 21.29
N TRP A 440 11.06 4.35 20.20
CA TRP A 440 12.20 4.21 19.29
C TRP A 440 13.29 5.22 19.59
N ILE A 441 14.17 4.87 20.53
CA ILE A 441 15.38 5.62 20.83
C ILE A 441 16.62 4.78 20.49
N GLY A 442 17.74 5.44 20.26
CA GLY A 442 18.99 4.75 19.99
C GLY A 442 20.11 5.71 19.65
N ILE A 443 21.11 5.18 18.96
CA ILE A 443 22.30 5.95 18.56
C ILE A 443 22.18 6.42 17.11
N SER A 444 22.47 7.69 16.89
CA SER A 444 22.58 8.27 15.55
C SER A 444 23.69 7.60 14.74
N SER A 445 23.30 7.05 13.59
CA SER A 445 24.22 6.45 12.61
C SER A 445 25.17 7.46 11.96
N LEU A 446 25.12 8.76 12.29
CA LEU A 446 26.05 9.77 11.79
C LEU A 446 27.11 10.17 12.83
N ASP A 447 26.70 10.50 14.05
CA ASP A 447 27.50 11.26 15.02
C ASP A 447 27.46 10.73 16.46
N TYR A 448 27.07 9.46 16.66
CA TYR A 448 27.00 8.78 17.97
C TYR A 448 26.07 9.45 19.00
N ARG A 449 25.29 10.46 18.62
CA ARG A 449 24.36 11.12 19.53
C ARG A 449 23.19 10.22 19.86
N LEU A 450 22.86 10.15 21.15
CA LEU A 450 21.62 9.53 21.63
C LEU A 450 20.43 10.37 21.17
N LYS A 451 19.47 9.75 20.49
CA LYS A 451 18.28 10.45 20.00
C LYS A 451 17.06 9.52 19.90
N ALA A 452 15.89 10.13 19.95
CA ALA A 452 14.70 9.51 19.37
C ALA A 452 14.87 9.47 17.85
N PHE A 453 14.57 8.33 17.23
CA PHE A 453 14.66 8.21 15.79
C PHE A 453 13.55 9.02 15.11
N SER A 454 13.89 9.68 14.01
CA SER A 454 12.90 10.37 13.18
C SER A 454 12.27 9.39 12.19
N GLU A 455 11.07 9.71 11.72
CA GLU A 455 10.40 8.97 10.64
C GLU A 455 11.31 8.75 9.41
N LYS A 456 12.10 9.78 9.06
CA LYS A 456 13.09 9.71 7.98
C LYS A 456 14.15 8.62 8.24
N ALA A 457 14.54 8.37 9.48
CA ALA A 457 15.53 7.34 9.79
C ALA A 457 14.98 5.93 9.48
N PHE A 458 13.70 5.67 9.77
CA PHE A 458 13.07 4.39 9.46
C PHE A 458 12.87 4.21 7.96
N LEU A 459 12.38 5.23 7.26
CA LEU A 459 12.19 5.19 5.80
C LEU A 459 13.51 4.97 5.05
N ASN A 460 14.60 5.59 5.53
CA ASN A 460 15.93 5.38 4.98
C ASN A 460 16.42 3.96 5.24
N ALA A 461 16.27 3.44 6.46
CA ALA A 461 16.68 2.07 6.79
C ALA A 461 15.89 1.00 6.01
N LEU A 462 14.64 1.29 5.65
CA LEU A 462 13.81 0.42 4.80
C LEU A 462 14.25 0.47 3.33
N GLY A 463 14.63 1.65 2.83
CA GLY A 463 14.99 1.90 1.43
C GLY A 463 13.90 2.60 0.60
N ALA A 464 12.92 3.23 1.26
CA ALA A 464 11.64 3.67 0.69
C ALA A 464 11.67 4.92 -0.22
N SER A 465 12.82 5.54 -0.50
CA SER A 465 12.88 6.75 -1.34
C SER A 465 14.22 6.97 -2.02
N GLU A 466 14.18 7.28 -3.32
CA GLU A 466 15.33 7.71 -4.12
C GLU A 466 15.87 9.09 -3.75
N ALA A 467 15.01 10.04 -3.41
CA ALA A 467 15.40 11.41 -3.06
C ALA A 467 16.28 11.47 -1.80
N TRP A 468 16.15 10.47 -0.92
CA TRP A 468 16.97 10.32 0.28
C TRP A 468 18.20 9.41 0.08
N ARG A 469 18.41 8.84 -1.12
CA ARG A 469 19.64 8.14 -1.54
C ARG A 469 20.79 9.10 -1.88
N SER A 470 20.72 10.37 -1.45
CA SER A 470 21.59 11.46 -1.91
C SER A 470 23.06 11.05 -1.99
N VAL A 471 23.57 11.14 -3.24
CA VAL A 471 24.94 11.11 -3.74
C VAL A 471 26.00 11.04 -2.62
N ARG A 472 26.55 9.83 -2.45
CA ARG A 472 27.62 9.53 -1.51
C ARG A 472 28.90 10.28 -1.94
N GLY A 473 29.31 11.28 -1.17
CA GLY A 473 30.72 11.64 -1.08
C GLY A 473 31.47 10.52 -0.35
N ALA A 474 32.68 10.18 -0.81
CA ALA A 474 33.50 9.08 -0.30
C ALA A 474 33.76 9.10 1.23
N GLY A 475 33.54 10.24 1.90
CA GLY A 475 33.71 10.40 3.35
C GLY A 475 32.48 10.11 4.24
N MET A 476 31.29 9.84 3.68
CA MET A 476 30.04 9.60 4.45
C MET A 476 29.60 8.12 4.42
N VAL A 477 30.58 7.22 4.46
CA VAL A 477 30.38 5.77 4.42
C VAL A 477 29.96 5.26 5.81
N THR A 478 28.75 5.61 6.25
CA THR A 478 28.08 4.86 7.32
C THR A 478 27.26 3.76 6.65
N ARG A 479 27.96 2.67 6.32
CA ARG A 479 27.49 1.46 5.61
C ARG A 479 26.38 0.76 6.40
N ALA A 480 25.13 1.07 6.14
CA ALA A 480 24.05 0.12 6.40
C ALA A 480 23.33 -0.09 5.07
N THR A 481 23.36 -1.33 4.58
CA THR A 481 22.50 -1.77 3.48
C THR A 481 21.05 -1.70 3.93
N ASN A 482 20.22 -1.05 3.14
CA ASN A 482 18.80 -0.89 3.47
C ASN A 482 18.11 -2.25 3.41
N PHE A 483 17.03 -2.44 4.16
CA PHE A 483 16.32 -3.73 4.22
C PHE A 483 15.99 -4.31 2.84
N GLY A 484 15.42 -3.51 1.93
CA GLY A 484 15.10 -3.97 0.57
C GLY A 484 16.31 -4.39 -0.29
N GLU A 485 17.53 -3.97 0.07
CA GLU A 485 18.78 -4.34 -0.63
C GLU A 485 19.49 -5.53 0.03
N ARG A 486 19.15 -5.87 1.27
CA ARG A 486 19.80 -6.96 2.02
C ARG A 486 19.33 -8.35 1.62
N HIS A 487 18.13 -8.44 1.07
CA HIS A 487 17.48 -9.68 0.66
C HIS A 487 17.20 -9.62 -0.84
N ALA A 488 17.77 -10.56 -1.59
CA ALA A 488 17.64 -10.60 -3.05
C ALA A 488 16.20 -10.94 -3.46
N GLU A 489 15.51 -11.72 -2.63
CA GLU A 489 14.12 -12.15 -2.77
C GLU A 489 13.14 -10.96 -2.82
N LEU A 490 13.53 -9.81 -2.27
CA LEU A 490 12.71 -8.60 -2.23
C LEU A 490 12.84 -7.72 -3.49
N ALA A 491 13.67 -8.11 -4.45
CA ALA A 491 13.85 -7.35 -5.69
C ALA A 491 12.54 -6.97 -6.40
N PRO A 492 11.51 -7.85 -6.52
CA PRO A 492 10.26 -7.51 -7.21
C PRO A 492 9.47 -6.36 -6.56
N TRP A 493 9.56 -6.19 -5.23
CA TRP A 493 8.74 -5.24 -4.48
C TRP A 493 9.53 -4.07 -3.88
N ARG A 494 10.85 -4.02 -4.11
CA ARG A 494 11.78 -3.06 -3.50
C ARG A 494 11.33 -1.61 -3.65
N GLU A 495 10.82 -1.23 -4.83
CA GLU A 495 10.38 0.13 -5.12
C GLU A 495 9.05 0.51 -4.45
N LYS A 496 8.22 -0.50 -4.15
CA LYS A 496 6.92 -0.33 -3.50
C LYS A 496 7.00 -0.49 -1.99
N LEU A 497 8.16 -0.85 -1.45
CA LEU A 497 8.35 -1.17 -0.05
C LEU A 497 8.30 0.08 0.83
N THR A 498 7.14 0.34 1.41
CA THR A 498 6.92 1.39 2.42
C THR A 498 6.07 0.81 3.55
N TYR A 499 6.18 1.35 4.76
CA TYR A 499 5.35 0.92 5.90
C TYR A 499 3.85 1.15 5.66
N LYS A 500 3.49 2.18 4.90
CA LYS A 500 2.11 2.43 4.48
C LYS A 500 1.62 1.30 3.58
N ASN A 501 2.42 0.93 2.58
CA ASN A 501 2.08 -0.13 1.64
C ASN A 501 2.04 -1.49 2.33
N LEU A 502 2.99 -1.79 3.22
CA LEU A 502 2.98 -3.00 4.05
C LEU A 502 1.66 -3.17 4.79
N ARG A 503 1.29 -2.16 5.60
CA ARG A 503 0.01 -2.17 6.34
C ARG A 503 -1.19 -2.37 5.41
N MET A 504 -1.21 -1.66 4.27
CA MET A 504 -2.32 -1.76 3.33
C MET A 504 -2.42 -3.16 2.73
N ASN A 505 -1.32 -3.72 2.23
CA ASN A 505 -1.30 -5.05 1.60
C ASN A 505 -1.63 -6.15 2.60
N SER A 506 -1.13 -6.08 3.84
CA SER A 506 -1.50 -7.03 4.89
C SER A 506 -2.99 -6.98 5.21
N GLY A 507 -3.59 -5.78 5.25
CA GLY A 507 -5.03 -5.67 5.48
C GLY A 507 -5.89 -6.04 4.26
N VAL A 508 -5.42 -5.80 3.03
CA VAL A 508 -6.08 -6.28 1.80
C VAL A 508 -6.01 -7.80 1.71
N LEU A 509 -4.88 -8.42 2.07
CA LEU A 509 -4.76 -9.87 2.14
C LEU A 509 -5.78 -10.47 3.12
N LYS A 510 -5.87 -9.90 4.33
CA LYS A 510 -6.86 -10.34 5.33
C LYS A 510 -8.31 -10.11 4.90
N PHE A 511 -8.57 -9.08 4.10
CA PHE A 511 -9.88 -8.84 3.48
C PHE A 511 -10.22 -9.91 2.44
N LEU A 512 -9.24 -10.33 1.63
CA LEU A 512 -9.41 -11.43 0.67
C LEU A 512 -9.63 -12.77 1.39
N GLU A 513 -8.85 -13.04 2.44
CA GLU A 513 -9.03 -14.22 3.30
C GLU A 513 -10.42 -14.27 3.97
N ALA A 514 -11.02 -13.11 4.25
CA ALA A 514 -12.37 -12.97 4.79
C ALA A 514 -13.46 -12.90 3.69
N ASP A 515 -13.18 -13.43 2.51
CA ASP A 515 -14.04 -13.44 1.31
C ASP A 515 -14.66 -12.08 0.96
N GLY A 516 -13.99 -10.97 1.26
CA GLY A 516 -14.50 -9.62 0.98
C GLY A 516 -15.38 -9.01 2.07
N ASP A 517 -15.37 -9.52 3.30
CA ASP A 517 -16.06 -8.89 4.43
C ASP A 517 -15.40 -7.55 4.82
N LEU A 518 -16.14 -6.48 4.53
CA LEU A 518 -15.72 -5.11 4.81
C LEU A 518 -15.70 -4.73 6.30
N VAL A 519 -16.54 -5.37 7.12
CA VAL A 519 -16.57 -5.18 8.57
C VAL A 519 -15.32 -5.80 9.18
N VAL A 520 -14.97 -7.01 8.74
CA VAL A 520 -13.71 -7.68 9.11
C VAL A 520 -12.52 -6.81 8.69
N ALA A 521 -12.49 -6.33 7.44
CA ALA A 521 -11.44 -5.42 6.97
C ALA A 521 -11.36 -4.12 7.78
N ALA A 522 -12.51 -3.50 8.09
CA ALA A 522 -12.54 -2.31 8.93
C ALA A 522 -12.00 -2.59 10.34
N ARG A 523 -12.33 -3.74 10.93
CA ARG A 523 -11.79 -4.18 12.21
C ARG A 523 -10.28 -4.39 12.15
N ILE A 524 -9.76 -5.05 11.11
CA ILE A 524 -8.32 -5.28 10.88
C ILE A 524 -7.56 -3.95 10.81
N PHE A 525 -8.09 -2.95 10.11
CA PHE A 525 -7.47 -1.62 10.07
C PHE A 525 -7.79 -0.76 11.31
N GLY A 526 -8.67 -1.21 12.19
CA GLY A 526 -9.26 -0.48 13.32
C GLY A 526 -10.00 0.80 12.90
N HIS A 527 -10.84 0.74 11.88
CA HIS A 527 -11.74 1.83 11.54
C HIS A 527 -13.11 1.56 12.16
N ARG A 528 -13.70 2.58 12.80
CA ARG A 528 -15.09 2.53 13.28
C ARG A 528 -16.10 2.50 12.13
N SER A 529 -15.73 3.06 10.98
CA SER A 529 -16.56 3.10 9.78
C SER A 529 -15.93 2.32 8.65
N VAL A 530 -16.74 1.44 8.04
CA VAL A 530 -16.43 0.73 6.80
C VAL A 530 -16.11 1.71 5.66
N LYS A 531 -16.71 2.92 5.65
CA LYS A 531 -16.49 3.95 4.63
C LYS A 531 -15.02 4.38 4.52
N THR A 532 -14.31 4.45 5.65
CA THR A 532 -12.88 4.81 5.66
C THR A 532 -12.00 3.72 5.03
N THR A 533 -12.33 2.44 5.29
CA THR A 533 -11.65 1.29 4.67
C THR A 533 -11.89 1.26 3.16
N LEU A 534 -13.14 1.49 2.76
CA LEU A 534 -13.57 1.57 1.36
C LEU A 534 -12.86 2.69 0.58
N GLY A 535 -12.67 3.88 1.15
CA GLY A 535 -12.09 5.01 0.42
C GLY A 535 -10.57 4.99 0.27
N HIS A 536 -9.85 4.25 1.12
CA HIS A 536 -8.40 4.45 1.27
C HIS A 536 -7.53 3.20 1.23
N TYR A 537 -8.10 2.01 1.46
CA TYR A 537 -7.31 0.80 1.69
C TYR A 537 -7.63 -0.33 0.71
N VAL A 538 -8.90 -0.56 0.39
CA VAL A 538 -9.30 -1.59 -0.59
C VAL A 538 -9.63 -0.93 -1.94
N PRO A 539 -8.88 -1.24 -3.02
CA PRO A 539 -9.16 -0.67 -4.34
C PRO A 539 -10.56 -1.00 -4.85
N ASN A 540 -11.21 -0.05 -5.52
CA ASN A 540 -12.59 -0.22 -6.00
C ASN A 540 -12.76 -1.43 -6.93
N ALA A 541 -11.82 -1.63 -7.87
CA ALA A 541 -11.83 -2.76 -8.79
C ALA A 541 -11.86 -4.11 -8.05
N LEU A 542 -11.11 -4.24 -6.95
CA LEU A 542 -11.08 -5.46 -6.15
C LEU A 542 -12.42 -5.74 -5.48
N ARG A 543 -13.05 -4.68 -4.96
CA ARG A 543 -14.36 -4.80 -4.30
C ARG A 543 -15.42 -5.28 -5.27
N ILE A 544 -15.47 -4.70 -6.47
CA ILE A 544 -16.44 -5.07 -7.49
C ILE A 544 -16.27 -6.54 -7.85
N ALA A 545 -15.04 -6.98 -8.12
CA ALA A 545 -14.77 -8.38 -8.45
C ALA A 545 -15.21 -9.34 -7.33
N LEU A 546 -14.96 -9.00 -6.07
CA LEU A 546 -15.42 -9.80 -4.93
C LEU A 546 -16.94 -9.77 -4.75
N PHE A 547 -17.58 -8.61 -4.90
CA PHE A 547 -19.04 -8.53 -4.81
C PHE A 547 -19.71 -9.30 -5.94
N GLU A 548 -19.18 -9.26 -7.15
CA GLU A 548 -19.65 -10.09 -8.26
C GLU A 548 -19.51 -11.58 -7.93
N ARG A 549 -18.37 -12.01 -7.36
CA ARG A 549 -18.17 -13.39 -6.87
C ARG A 549 -19.21 -13.78 -5.81
N GLN A 550 -19.43 -12.92 -4.81
CA GLN A 550 -20.41 -13.15 -3.74
C GLN A 550 -21.84 -13.24 -4.27
N VAL A 551 -22.24 -12.30 -5.14
CA VAL A 551 -23.57 -12.27 -5.76
C VAL A 551 -23.76 -13.53 -6.62
N ARG A 552 -22.76 -13.91 -7.42
CA ARG A 552 -22.82 -15.11 -8.27
C ARG A 552 -22.90 -16.39 -7.44
N ARG A 553 -22.17 -16.49 -6.33
CA ARG A 553 -22.32 -17.59 -5.36
C ARG A 553 -23.74 -17.63 -4.78
N HIS A 554 -24.27 -16.48 -4.38
CA HIS A 554 -25.62 -16.40 -3.85
C HIS A 554 -26.68 -16.80 -4.89
N GLN A 555 -26.53 -16.36 -6.14
CA GLN A 555 -27.40 -16.75 -7.26
C GLN A 555 -27.34 -18.27 -7.50
N ASN A 556 -26.15 -18.86 -7.58
CA ASN A 556 -26.01 -20.31 -7.70
C ASN A 556 -26.65 -21.05 -6.52
N ARG A 557 -26.56 -20.51 -5.30
CA ARG A 557 -27.24 -21.08 -4.14
C ARG A 557 -28.76 -21.06 -4.29
N LEU A 558 -29.34 -19.94 -4.72
CA LEU A 558 -30.77 -19.83 -4.97
C LEU A 558 -31.24 -20.79 -6.07
N ILE A 559 -30.49 -20.85 -7.17
CA ILE A 559 -30.75 -21.77 -8.27
C ILE A 559 -30.71 -23.20 -7.76
N VAL A 560 -29.63 -23.62 -7.10
CA VAL A 560 -29.49 -25.01 -6.65
C VAL A 560 -30.55 -25.40 -5.61
N GLN A 561 -30.98 -24.47 -4.75
CA GLN A 561 -32.05 -24.71 -3.79
C GLN A 561 -33.45 -24.74 -4.41
N ALA A 562 -33.67 -24.04 -5.52
CA ALA A 562 -34.96 -23.96 -6.20
C ALA A 562 -35.26 -25.18 -7.09
N PHE A 563 -34.23 -25.91 -7.53
CA PHE A 563 -34.38 -27.05 -8.42
C PHE A 563 -34.08 -28.37 -7.67
N SER A 564 -35.04 -29.30 -7.71
CA SER A 564 -34.91 -30.64 -7.11
C SER A 564 -34.30 -31.69 -8.05
N ASP A 565 -34.26 -31.39 -9.35
CA ASP A 565 -33.80 -32.29 -10.40
C ASP A 565 -32.28 -32.17 -10.62
N HIS A 566 -31.56 -33.24 -10.30
CA HIS A 566 -30.09 -33.26 -10.29
C HIS A 566 -29.48 -33.17 -11.69
N GLU A 567 -30.19 -33.61 -12.74
CA GLU A 567 -29.69 -33.55 -14.12
C GLU A 567 -29.79 -32.13 -14.68
N ARG A 568 -30.84 -31.39 -14.32
CA ARG A 568 -31.03 -29.99 -14.73
C ARG A 568 -30.16 -29.00 -13.97
N LEU A 569 -29.72 -29.34 -12.76
CA LEU A 569 -28.92 -28.44 -11.92
C LEU A 569 -27.63 -27.98 -12.59
N LEU A 570 -26.95 -28.85 -13.35
CA LEU A 570 -25.75 -28.47 -14.10
C LEU A 570 -26.05 -27.56 -15.31
N GLU A 571 -27.24 -27.67 -15.91
CA GLU A 571 -27.62 -26.84 -17.06
C GLU A 571 -27.93 -25.40 -16.65
N VAL A 572 -28.48 -25.21 -15.45
CA VAL A 572 -28.98 -23.90 -14.97
C VAL A 572 -28.04 -23.20 -13.99
N SER A 573 -27.01 -23.87 -13.51
CA SER A 573 -26.00 -23.30 -12.60
C SER A 573 -24.67 -23.08 -13.30
N ASP A 574 -23.73 -22.42 -12.62
CA ASP A 574 -22.40 -22.15 -13.16
C ASP A 574 -21.41 -23.33 -13.00
N PHE A 575 -21.86 -24.50 -12.55
CA PHE A 575 -20.99 -25.65 -12.29
C PHE A 575 -20.80 -26.49 -13.56
N SER A 576 -19.55 -26.83 -13.86
CA SER A 576 -19.22 -27.66 -15.04
C SER A 576 -19.33 -29.16 -14.75
N THR A 577 -19.26 -29.56 -13.47
CA THR A 577 -19.25 -30.96 -13.03
C THR A 577 -20.13 -31.16 -11.78
N VAL A 578 -20.59 -32.39 -11.57
CA VAL A 578 -21.37 -32.78 -10.38
C VAL A 578 -20.50 -32.66 -9.11
N GLU A 579 -19.20 -32.93 -9.25
CA GLU A 579 -18.21 -32.77 -8.19
C GLU A 579 -18.09 -31.31 -7.73
N ASP A 580 -18.03 -30.35 -8.66
CA ASP A 580 -17.99 -28.91 -8.33
C ASP A 580 -19.27 -28.47 -7.60
N LEU A 581 -20.43 -28.98 -8.03
CA LEU A 581 -21.72 -28.74 -7.40
C LEU A 581 -21.76 -29.31 -5.97
N HIS A 582 -21.26 -30.53 -5.75
CA HIS A 582 -21.15 -31.12 -4.42
C HIS A 582 -20.19 -30.37 -3.51
N LEU A 583 -19.03 -29.95 -4.01
CA LEU A 583 -18.07 -29.12 -3.27
C LEU A 583 -18.68 -27.77 -2.87
N PHE A 584 -19.46 -27.14 -3.75
CA PHE A 584 -20.19 -25.92 -3.46
C PHE A 584 -21.27 -26.10 -2.38
N LEU A 585 -22.08 -27.17 -2.49
CA LEU A 585 -23.15 -27.47 -1.54
C LEU A 585 -22.61 -27.84 -0.15
N SER A 586 -21.53 -28.61 -0.09
CA SER A 586 -20.86 -28.99 1.16
C SER A 586 -20.24 -27.78 1.87
N GLY A 587 -19.57 -26.88 1.14
CA GLY A 587 -19.05 -25.63 1.71
C GLY A 587 -20.14 -24.67 2.20
N SER A 588 -21.33 -24.71 1.60
CA SER A 588 -22.47 -23.87 1.98
C SER A 588 -23.16 -24.29 3.30
N ALA A 589 -22.95 -25.53 3.74
CA ALA A 589 -23.47 -26.06 5.00
C ALA A 589 -22.72 -25.49 6.22
N ASP A 590 -21.41 -25.27 6.09
CA ASP A 590 -20.57 -24.69 7.14
C ASP A 590 -20.84 -23.19 7.36
N GLU A 591 -21.11 -22.41 6.30
CA GLU A 591 -21.52 -21.00 6.45
C GLU A 591 -22.88 -20.84 7.16
N ALA A 592 -23.80 -21.79 6.96
CA ALA A 592 -25.08 -21.82 7.68
C ALA A 592 -24.91 -22.17 9.17
N ALA A 593 -23.84 -22.90 9.52
CA ALA A 593 -23.46 -23.20 10.90
C ALA A 593 -22.71 -22.02 11.56
N GLU A 594 -21.81 -21.34 10.86
CA GLU A 594 -21.07 -20.17 11.38
C GLU A 594 -21.94 -18.91 11.56
N ALA A 595 -23.06 -18.79 10.84
CA ALA A 595 -24.05 -17.74 11.06
C ALA A 595 -24.77 -17.81 12.43
N GLN A 596 -24.47 -18.82 13.26
CA GLN A 596 -25.04 -19.01 14.62
C GLN A 596 -24.27 -18.31 15.76
N VAL A 597 -23.50 -17.24 15.48
CA VAL A 597 -23.00 -16.33 16.54
C VAL A 597 -24.20 -15.54 17.12
N PRO A 598 -24.31 -15.35 18.46
CA PRO A 598 -25.58 -15.03 19.10
C PRO A 598 -26.10 -13.63 18.74
N ARG A 599 -26.93 -13.56 17.70
CA ARG A 599 -27.97 -12.53 17.62
C ARG A 599 -28.81 -12.66 18.88
N ARG A 600 -29.01 -11.53 19.58
CA ARG A 600 -30.00 -11.41 20.66
C ARG A 600 -31.24 -12.21 20.28
N VAL A 601 -31.49 -13.27 21.04
CA VAL A 601 -32.60 -14.21 20.83
C VAL A 601 -33.90 -13.43 20.95
N TYR A 602 -34.47 -13.04 19.82
CA TYR A 602 -35.92 -13.04 19.70
C TYR A 602 -36.30 -14.49 19.41
N LYS A 603 -37.18 -15.05 20.25
CA LYS A 603 -37.64 -16.44 20.18
C LYS A 603 -37.96 -16.81 18.73
N ALA A 604 -37.36 -17.89 18.27
CA ALA A 604 -37.51 -18.43 16.93
C ALA A 604 -38.98 -18.65 16.57
N ALA A 605 -39.41 -18.06 15.45
CA ALA A 605 -40.50 -18.62 14.66
C ALA A 605 -39.91 -19.73 13.77
N SER A 606 -40.72 -20.77 13.56
CA SER A 606 -40.42 -22.07 12.94
C SER A 606 -39.61 -22.03 11.63
N PRO A 607 -38.90 -23.14 11.29
CA PRO A 607 -37.97 -23.20 10.18
C PRO A 607 -38.70 -23.23 8.83
N GLY A 608 -38.60 -22.12 8.10
CA GLY A 608 -39.16 -21.95 6.75
C GLY A 608 -38.79 -20.62 6.10
N ALA A 609 -37.67 -20.01 6.49
CA ALA A 609 -37.33 -18.65 6.09
C ALA A 609 -36.50 -18.61 4.78
N GLY A 610 -37.17 -18.88 3.67
CA GLY A 610 -36.93 -18.10 2.45
C GLY A 610 -37.39 -16.66 2.68
N LEU A 611 -36.75 -15.70 2.01
CA LEU A 611 -36.98 -14.24 2.02
C LEU A 611 -38.25 -13.80 2.81
N ILE A 612 -38.06 -13.25 4.02
CA ILE A 612 -39.15 -12.62 4.77
C ILE A 612 -39.50 -11.29 4.08
N LEU A 613 -40.28 -11.35 3.00
CA LEU A 613 -41.40 -10.43 2.88
C LEU A 613 -42.33 -10.88 4.00
N CYS A 614 -42.46 -10.09 5.08
CA CYS A 614 -43.50 -10.37 6.05
C CYS A 614 -44.81 -10.49 5.26
N LYS A 615 -45.40 -11.69 5.20
CA LYS A 615 -46.75 -11.95 4.68
C LYS A 615 -47.76 -11.35 5.67
N ASP A 616 -47.64 -10.04 5.91
CA ASP A 616 -48.45 -9.28 6.83
C ASP A 616 -49.27 -8.28 6.01
N PRO A 617 -50.55 -8.63 5.72
CA PRO A 617 -51.47 -7.75 5.03
C PRO A 617 -51.65 -6.39 5.72
N ASP A 618 -51.51 -6.32 7.05
CA ASP A 618 -51.66 -5.07 7.80
C ASP A 618 -50.46 -4.16 7.59
N ALA A 619 -49.23 -4.70 7.64
CA ALA A 619 -48.02 -3.93 7.36
C ALA A 619 -48.01 -3.38 5.92
N LEU A 620 -48.42 -4.20 4.95
CA LEU A 620 -48.53 -3.76 3.56
C LEU A 620 -49.67 -2.74 3.37
N ALA A 621 -50.80 -2.90 4.05
CA ALA A 621 -51.89 -1.92 4.06
C ALA A 621 -51.43 -0.56 4.61
N VAL A 622 -50.61 -0.54 5.67
CA VAL A 622 -50.02 0.69 6.20
C VAL A 622 -49.05 1.34 5.20
N ALA A 623 -48.22 0.54 4.53
CA ALA A 623 -47.33 1.04 3.49
C ALA A 623 -48.13 1.64 2.30
N MET A 624 -49.24 1.02 1.91
CA MET A 624 -50.16 1.55 0.89
C MET A 624 -50.79 2.88 1.32
N LEU A 625 -51.24 3.01 2.58
CA LEU A 625 -51.75 4.28 3.12
C LEU A 625 -50.68 5.36 3.13
N TYR A 626 -49.44 4.99 3.47
CA TYR A 626 -48.31 5.92 3.44
C TYR A 626 -48.00 6.36 2.02
N ARG A 627 -48.01 5.45 1.04
CA ARG A 627 -47.86 5.76 -0.38
C ARG A 627 -48.93 6.75 -0.87
N ASP A 628 -50.21 6.56 -0.53
CA ASP A 628 -51.28 7.50 -0.92
C ASP A 628 -51.02 8.91 -0.40
N ARG A 629 -50.53 9.03 0.84
CA ARG A 629 -50.19 10.33 1.42
C ARG A 629 -49.01 11.00 0.71
N LEU A 630 -48.07 10.23 0.18
CA LEU A 630 -46.91 10.73 -0.54
C LEU A 630 -47.24 11.26 -1.95
N GLU A 631 -48.46 11.05 -2.46
CA GLU A 631 -48.87 11.51 -3.79
C GLU A 631 -48.83 13.04 -3.93
N SER A 632 -49.18 13.77 -2.86
CA SER A 632 -49.10 15.24 -2.82
C SER A 632 -47.74 15.78 -2.36
N ALA A 633 -46.75 14.92 -2.13
CA ALA A 633 -45.45 15.34 -1.59
C ALA A 633 -44.55 15.98 -2.66
N SER A 634 -43.77 16.99 -2.28
CA SER A 634 -42.77 17.58 -3.17
C SER A 634 -41.63 16.61 -3.46
N ALA A 635 -41.01 16.70 -4.64
CA ALA A 635 -39.85 15.88 -5.00
C ALA A 635 -38.71 16.01 -3.96
N THR A 636 -38.51 17.21 -3.42
CA THR A 636 -37.52 17.49 -2.38
C THR A 636 -37.77 16.73 -1.08
N PHE A 637 -39.05 16.58 -0.69
CA PHE A 637 -39.43 15.77 0.47
C PHE A 637 -39.22 14.28 0.20
N LEU A 638 -39.61 13.80 -0.99
CA LEU A 638 -39.48 12.39 -1.38
C LEU A 638 -38.02 11.90 -1.40
N ASP A 639 -37.08 12.77 -1.77
CA ASP A 639 -35.65 12.45 -1.88
C ASP A 639 -34.88 12.60 -0.57
N ARG A 640 -35.49 13.18 0.47
CA ARG A 640 -34.82 13.39 1.75
C ARG A 640 -34.95 12.12 2.61
N PRO A 641 -33.83 11.44 2.96
CA PRO A 641 -33.90 10.27 3.83
C PRO A 641 -34.44 10.64 5.22
N ASP A 642 -35.34 9.82 5.74
CA ASP A 642 -35.79 9.95 7.12
C ASP A 642 -34.60 9.76 8.09
N LEU A 643 -34.51 10.64 9.10
CA LEU A 643 -33.34 10.70 9.99
C LEU A 643 -33.20 9.46 10.88
N ARG A 644 -34.29 8.73 11.11
CA ARG A 644 -34.32 7.58 12.03
C ARG A 644 -34.11 6.26 11.30
N THR A 645 -34.73 6.10 10.14
CA THR A 645 -34.69 4.87 9.33
C THR A 645 -33.63 4.92 8.23
N GLY A 646 -33.21 6.11 7.80
CA GLY A 646 -32.29 6.29 6.69
C GLY A 646 -32.89 6.01 5.31
N VAL A 647 -34.19 5.69 5.23
CA VAL A 647 -34.90 5.37 3.99
C VAL A 647 -35.62 6.62 3.49
N ALA A 648 -35.48 6.95 2.20
CA ALA A 648 -36.17 8.06 1.58
C ALA A 648 -37.65 7.71 1.32
N PRO A 649 -38.62 8.63 1.52
CA PRO A 649 -40.02 8.36 1.22
C PRO A 649 -40.27 7.89 -0.22
N ARG A 650 -39.43 8.31 -1.18
CA ARG A 650 -39.47 7.81 -2.57
C ARG A 650 -39.39 6.29 -2.66
N PHE A 651 -38.55 5.65 -1.85
CA PHE A 651 -38.44 4.19 -1.84
C PHE A 651 -39.78 3.52 -1.55
N TRP A 652 -40.52 3.99 -0.53
CA TRP A 652 -41.80 3.40 -0.14
C TRP A 652 -42.87 3.57 -1.21
N ARG A 653 -42.88 4.72 -1.88
CA ARG A 653 -43.78 4.97 -3.00
C ARG A 653 -43.49 4.00 -4.15
N ASP A 654 -42.25 3.98 -4.61
CA ASP A 654 -41.84 3.18 -5.78
C ASP A 654 -41.96 1.67 -5.49
N PHE A 655 -41.71 1.25 -4.25
CA PHE A 655 -41.87 -0.13 -3.79
C PHE A 655 -43.33 -0.59 -3.81
N VAL A 656 -44.25 0.22 -3.27
CA VAL A 656 -45.69 -0.10 -3.29
C VAL A 656 -46.24 -0.06 -4.71
N ASP A 657 -45.79 0.87 -5.54
CA ASP A 657 -46.16 0.93 -6.96
C ASP A 657 -45.73 -0.33 -7.72
N ALA A 658 -44.51 -0.82 -7.45
CA ALA A 658 -44.01 -2.06 -8.05
C ALA A 658 -44.80 -3.30 -7.61
N LEU A 659 -45.21 -3.37 -6.34
CA LEU A 659 -46.01 -4.48 -5.81
C LEU A 659 -47.46 -4.49 -6.30
N THR A 660 -48.00 -3.32 -6.66
CA THR A 660 -49.40 -3.18 -7.13
C THR A 660 -49.52 -3.17 -8.66
N ALA A 661 -48.40 -3.17 -9.38
CA ALA A 661 -48.37 -3.36 -10.82
C ALA A 661 -48.81 -4.80 -11.21
N PRO A 662 -49.18 -5.04 -12.48
CA PRO A 662 -49.49 -6.40 -12.95
C PRO A 662 -48.27 -7.31 -12.75
N LEU A 663 -48.36 -8.24 -11.80
CA LEU A 663 -47.28 -9.16 -11.46
C LEU A 663 -47.31 -10.41 -12.37
N PRO A 664 -46.16 -11.02 -12.68
CA PRO A 664 -46.11 -12.28 -13.41
C PRO A 664 -46.84 -13.41 -12.67
N PRO A 665 -47.39 -14.42 -13.38
CA PRO A 665 -48.07 -15.56 -12.76
C PRO A 665 -47.23 -16.32 -11.71
N ALA A 666 -45.91 -16.27 -11.82
CA ALA A 666 -44.98 -16.86 -10.86
C ALA A 666 -44.99 -16.19 -9.46
N LEU A 667 -45.65 -15.03 -9.31
CA LEU A 667 -45.74 -14.26 -8.06
C LEU A 667 -47.18 -14.21 -7.52
N ILE A 668 -47.95 -15.28 -7.69
CA ILE A 668 -49.35 -15.38 -7.25
C ILE A 668 -49.50 -15.11 -5.74
N GLU A 669 -48.57 -15.59 -4.91
CA GLU A 669 -48.62 -15.35 -3.46
C GLU A 669 -48.51 -13.86 -3.08
N ILE A 670 -47.82 -13.05 -3.89
CA ILE A 670 -47.71 -11.60 -3.68
C ILE A 670 -49.01 -10.92 -4.15
N THR A 671 -49.61 -11.44 -5.21
CA THR A 671 -50.91 -10.98 -5.72
C THR A 671 -51.99 -11.17 -4.65
N ASP A 672 -52.06 -12.36 -4.05
CA ASP A 672 -52.99 -12.66 -2.95
C ASP A 672 -52.74 -11.77 -1.72
N LEU A 673 -51.47 -11.52 -1.39
CA LEU A 673 -51.08 -10.63 -0.30
C LEU A 673 -51.52 -9.17 -0.56
N VAL A 674 -51.37 -8.69 -1.79
CA VAL A 674 -51.80 -7.35 -2.22
C VAL A 674 -53.31 -7.22 -2.15
N GLU A 675 -54.07 -8.22 -2.60
CA GLU A 675 -55.53 -8.24 -2.48
C GLU A 675 -55.99 -8.21 -1.01
N CYS A 676 -55.36 -9.04 -0.16
CA CYS A 676 -55.61 -9.03 1.28
C CYS A 676 -55.28 -7.66 1.90
N ALA A 677 -54.15 -7.05 1.52
CA ALA A 677 -53.74 -5.74 2.01
C ALA A 677 -54.68 -4.61 1.54
N LEU A 678 -55.18 -4.65 0.32
CA LEU A 678 -56.18 -3.70 -0.20
C LEU A 678 -57.48 -3.78 0.60
N ALA A 679 -57.96 -4.99 0.91
CA ALA A 679 -59.11 -5.17 1.78
C ALA A 679 -58.84 -4.59 3.19
N ARG A 680 -57.67 -4.85 3.78
CA ARG A 680 -57.29 -4.33 5.11
C ARG A 680 -57.09 -2.83 5.14
N LYS A 681 -56.57 -2.21 4.07
CA LYS A 681 -56.40 -0.77 3.90
C LYS A 681 -57.71 -0.02 4.13
N THR A 682 -58.82 -0.52 3.60
CA THR A 682 -60.15 0.10 3.79
C THR A 682 -60.63 0.07 5.25
N VAL A 683 -60.25 -0.95 6.01
CA VAL A 683 -60.61 -1.10 7.43
C VAL A 683 -59.74 -0.20 8.32
N ILE A 684 -58.46 -0.06 7.97
CA ILE A 684 -57.44 0.55 8.83
C ILE A 684 -57.31 2.07 8.59
N ILE A 685 -57.74 2.59 7.43
CA ILE A 685 -57.62 4.01 7.07
C ILE A 685 -58.26 4.97 8.10
N SER A 686 -59.31 4.52 8.80
CA SER A 686 -59.99 5.29 9.85
C SER A 686 -59.31 5.22 11.22
N ARG A 687 -58.39 4.25 11.41
CA ARG A 687 -57.75 3.94 12.70
C ARG A 687 -56.30 4.44 12.80
N ILE A 688 -55.63 4.66 11.68
CA ILE A 688 -54.23 5.10 11.65
C ILE A 688 -54.12 6.55 11.20
N ARG A 689 -53.50 7.38 12.05
CA ARG A 689 -53.08 8.74 11.68
C ARG A 689 -51.62 8.72 11.27
N LEU A 690 -51.37 9.02 10.00
CA LEU A 690 -50.01 9.23 9.48
C LEU A 690 -49.57 10.69 9.73
N PRO A 691 -48.25 10.95 9.87
CA PRO A 691 -47.73 12.30 10.08
C PRO A 691 -48.11 13.25 8.94
N GLU A 692 -48.26 14.54 9.25
CA GLU A 692 -48.48 15.57 8.22
C GLU A 692 -47.24 15.73 7.34
N ILE A 693 -47.44 15.63 6.02
CA ILE A 693 -46.41 15.93 5.02
C ILE A 693 -46.48 17.44 4.76
N ARG A 694 -45.38 18.16 5.03
CA ARG A 694 -45.21 19.59 4.74
C ARG A 694 -44.23 19.81 3.61
#